data_AF-A0A1X7TPZ6-F1
#
_entry.id   AF-A0A1X7TPZ6-F1
#
_cell.length_a   1.000
_cell.length_b   1.000
_cell.length_c   1.000
_cell.angle_alpha   90.00
_cell.angle_beta   90.00
_cell.angle_gamma   90.00
#
_symmetry.space_group_name_H-M   'P 1'
#
loop_
_entity.id
_entity.type
_entity.pdbx_description
1 polymer ?
#
loop_
_entity_poly.entity_id
_entity_poly.type
_entity_poly.pdbx_seq_one_letter_code
_entity_poly.pdbx_strand_id
1 'polypeptide(L)'
;MSEFIHEILLFAGKLILFVTHSIFCLFSSVSTNGDTKLKNVSFFDGSTIIYCLSTCGDLILTDVIIDSAYSTGLYVNHGHGSLFLTNVTIANGRQEGLYVYGCNSNTFLDNVTISNNRGGGMILFYVQLVFLDHPSTIINNYSPTNGGGLTIGFQVLAIDGNTEVVINCSNNPTLQYFLKPLPLYVTSEALGVCLCSDDEGTINYHVRIDSHQLYPGQFITLPLVTVGVCGGISPAVLVTNSEGGIIVSLETINQETKKQCKNFTYQIRQRWPNISNGKIKLGIEEKLELPDNSSLIVDVTLLPCPNGLALSNGLCECNSAISSVSSVRCDVNQMPHPISKSSNSWLYYNTQYDCTVGYVNCPFDYCTSSAISFSLDDPDIQCANNRSGILCGACQQGLSLMLGSNKCGQCSNKNSLMLSVIECEGRKSYVWSVDGNIPYLGHKHIYLFILSLVVMLTGLLYTITIFSSQWMQRLSGRYCRSSWDPFYRFKPFLDAYTGPYKDKYRYWTGLLLIIRLLLTTVFSYTTGTIPIINTYITVLIAGLLIHLLSKEVYRNKILNILELLYMVNLCITALSIALINQFGWNIGTTSITVITALSVSLSMTTFLITTVVHLYIEMKKRCHSIQCHETREEPLLVNASDSSCIRNDNNLPSLVYKI
;
A
#
# COMPACT_ATOMS: atom_id res chain seq x y z
N MET A 1 -22.17 41.12 78.58
CA MET A 1 -21.87 42.37 79.33
C MET A 1 -20.34 42.50 79.30
N SER A 2 -19.70 42.97 78.23
CA SER A 2 -19.80 44.30 77.61
C SER A 2 -19.83 44.25 76.08
N GLU A 3 -20.84 44.89 75.47
CA GLU A 3 -20.76 45.38 74.09
C GLU A 3 -19.82 46.60 74.09
N PHE A 4 -18.77 46.57 73.27
CA PHE A 4 -18.04 47.77 72.86
C PHE A 4 -18.38 48.03 71.40
N ILE A 5 -18.91 49.21 71.15
CA ILE A 5 -19.24 49.76 69.84
C ILE A 5 -17.94 49.87 69.02
N HIS A 6 -17.85 49.18 67.89
CA HIS A 6 -16.77 49.33 66.91
C HIS A 6 -17.24 50.16 65.72
N GLU A 7 -17.41 51.46 65.95
CA GLU A 7 -17.47 52.45 64.87
C GLU A 7 -16.87 53.75 65.40
N ILE A 8 -15.63 54.06 65.02
CA ILE A 8 -15.08 55.41 65.18
C ILE A 8 -15.58 56.21 63.97
N LEU A 9 -16.82 56.70 64.07
CA LEU A 9 -17.44 57.57 63.06
C LEU A 9 -17.08 59.02 63.41
N LEU A 10 -16.01 59.53 62.78
CA LEU A 10 -15.62 60.94 62.90
C LEU A 10 -16.28 61.75 61.78
N PHE A 11 -17.29 62.54 62.14
CA PHE A 11 -17.86 63.56 61.27
C PHE A 11 -16.89 64.75 61.17
N ALA A 12 -16.43 65.03 59.94
CA ALA A 12 -15.79 66.26 59.50
C ALA A 12 -14.50 66.69 60.25
N GLY A 13 -13.43 65.91 60.12
CA GLY A 13 -12.08 66.35 60.50
C GLY A 13 -11.02 65.28 60.16
N LYS A 14 -9.90 65.68 59.57
CA LYS A 14 -8.77 64.79 59.29
C LYS A 14 -8.10 64.43 60.62
N LEU A 15 -8.13 63.17 61.02
CA LEU A 15 -7.43 62.72 62.23
C LEU A 15 -5.94 62.59 61.91
N ILE A 16 -5.12 63.50 62.45
CA ILE A 16 -3.67 63.43 62.36
C ILE A 16 -3.16 62.85 63.68
N LEU A 17 -2.68 61.61 63.64
CA LEU A 17 -2.02 60.98 64.79
C LEU A 17 -0.51 61.23 64.70
N PHE A 18 0.01 62.12 65.54
CA PHE A 18 1.46 62.28 65.73
C PHE A 18 1.94 61.29 66.79
N VAL A 19 2.73 60.30 66.40
CA VAL A 19 3.31 59.31 67.32
C VAL A 19 4.75 59.70 67.62
N THR A 20 4.96 60.56 68.61
CA THR A 20 6.32 60.97 69.01
C THR A 20 6.93 59.92 69.95
N HIS A 21 7.97 59.23 69.47
CA HIS A 21 8.93 58.39 70.19
C HIS A 21 8.37 57.33 71.15
N SER A 22 8.55 56.07 70.75
CA SER A 22 8.48 54.87 71.60
C SER A 22 7.16 54.61 72.33
N ILE A 23 6.06 55.22 71.88
CA ILE A 23 4.75 54.65 72.11
C ILE A 23 4.56 53.62 71.01
N PHE A 24 4.68 52.34 71.36
CA PHE A 24 3.90 51.32 70.68
C PHE A 24 2.45 51.81 70.71
N CYS A 25 1.98 52.50 69.67
CA CYS A 25 0.57 52.50 69.32
C CYS A 25 0.29 51.08 68.83
N LEU A 26 0.36 50.15 69.78
CA LEU A 26 -0.28 48.87 69.71
C LEU A 26 -1.76 49.20 69.55
N PHE A 27 -2.23 49.22 68.29
CA PHE A 27 -3.25 48.24 67.96
C PHE A 27 -2.63 46.85 68.19
N SER A 28 -2.33 46.54 69.47
CA SER A 28 -1.95 45.24 70.01
C SER A 28 -3.08 44.37 69.60
N SER A 29 -2.90 43.61 68.53
CA SER A 29 -3.89 42.66 68.08
C SER A 29 -5.28 43.29 67.91
N VAL A 30 -5.62 43.69 66.69
CA VAL A 30 -6.98 43.37 66.25
C VAL A 30 -7.03 41.84 66.10
N SER A 31 -6.95 41.12 67.23
CA SER A 31 -7.25 39.68 67.35
C SER A 31 -8.75 39.58 67.53
N THR A 32 -9.49 40.20 66.62
CA THR A 32 -10.92 39.98 66.49
C THR A 32 -11.09 39.32 65.14
N ASN A 33 -11.85 38.23 65.09
CA ASN A 33 -12.22 37.52 63.86
C ASN A 33 -13.15 38.38 62.97
N GLY A 34 -12.87 39.67 62.81
CA GLY A 34 -13.73 40.64 62.16
C GLY A 34 -12.95 41.61 61.27
N ASP A 35 -13.66 42.18 60.32
CA ASP A 35 -13.10 43.09 59.32
C ASP A 35 -12.69 44.42 59.95
N THR A 36 -11.52 44.94 59.57
CA THR A 36 -11.01 46.22 60.02
C THR A 36 -11.11 47.24 58.90
N LYS A 37 -11.80 48.36 59.15
CA LYS A 37 -11.95 49.45 58.18
C LYS A 37 -11.34 50.74 58.74
N LEU A 38 -10.37 51.32 58.02
CA LEU A 38 -9.81 52.63 58.31
C LEU A 38 -10.12 53.58 57.16
N LYS A 39 -10.68 54.75 57.47
CA LYS A 39 -11.03 55.76 56.47
C LYS A 39 -10.55 57.14 56.88
N ASN A 40 -9.93 57.87 55.95
CA ASN A 40 -9.52 59.27 56.13
C ASN A 40 -8.53 59.49 57.30
N VAL A 41 -7.50 58.62 57.37
CA VAL A 41 -6.47 58.64 58.42
C VAL A 41 -5.10 58.94 57.82
N SER A 42 -4.27 59.70 58.53
CA SER A 42 -2.88 59.93 58.15
C SER A 42 -1.94 59.58 59.29
N PHE A 43 -0.88 58.84 58.96
CA PHE A 43 0.12 58.35 59.88
C PHE A 43 1.50 58.85 59.47
N PHE A 44 2.25 59.36 60.45
CA PHE A 44 3.59 59.93 60.26
C PHE A 44 4.56 59.41 61.33
N ASP A 45 5.83 59.22 60.96
CA ASP A 45 6.98 58.99 61.86
C ASP A 45 6.87 57.75 62.80
N GLY A 46 6.34 56.62 62.31
CA GLY A 46 6.24 55.36 63.06
C GLY A 46 7.35 54.34 62.72
N SER A 47 7.64 53.39 63.62
CA SER A 47 8.54 52.27 63.29
C SER A 47 7.94 51.37 62.24
N THR A 48 6.83 50.71 62.53
CA THR A 48 5.90 50.15 61.54
C THR A 48 4.56 50.80 61.78
N ILE A 49 3.95 51.38 60.73
CA ILE A 49 2.78 52.24 60.91
C ILE A 49 1.51 51.41 61.03
N ILE A 50 1.30 50.44 60.14
CA ILE A 50 0.19 49.49 60.23
C ILE A 50 0.76 48.07 60.22
N TYR A 51 0.39 47.27 61.22
CA TYR A 51 0.89 45.91 61.39
C TYR A 51 -0.28 44.94 61.67
N CYS A 52 -0.62 44.08 60.70
CA CYS A 52 -1.60 43.01 60.87
C CYS A 52 -0.89 41.65 61.03
N LEU A 53 -1.26 40.89 62.07
CA LEU A 53 -0.76 39.53 62.32
C LEU A 53 -1.86 38.48 62.10
N SER A 54 -1.43 37.22 61.98
CA SER A 54 -2.05 35.98 61.46
C SER A 54 -3.55 35.69 61.65
N THR A 55 -4.33 36.52 62.35
CA THR A 55 -5.78 36.36 62.58
C THR A 55 -6.64 37.54 62.12
N CYS A 56 -6.07 38.55 61.45
CA CYS A 56 -6.87 39.66 60.92
C CYS A 56 -7.82 39.19 59.80
N GLY A 57 -9.10 39.58 59.84
CA GLY A 57 -10.06 39.44 58.75
C GLY A 57 -9.78 40.39 57.58
N ASP A 58 -10.80 40.85 56.86
CA ASP A 58 -10.58 41.79 55.75
C ASP A 58 -10.05 43.15 56.27
N LEU A 59 -8.96 43.64 55.68
CA LEU A 59 -8.38 44.95 56.00
C LEU A 59 -8.72 45.94 54.87
N ILE A 60 -9.59 46.90 55.16
CA ILE A 60 -10.05 47.91 54.19
C ILE A 60 -9.49 49.27 54.57
N LEU A 61 -8.60 49.81 53.75
CA LEU A 61 -8.03 51.15 53.90
C LEU A 61 -8.56 52.06 52.79
N THR A 62 -9.21 53.16 53.16
CA THR A 62 -9.76 54.14 52.20
C THR A 62 -9.30 55.56 52.55
N ASP A 63 -8.72 56.28 51.59
CA ASP A 63 -8.21 57.65 51.81
C ASP A 63 -7.16 57.71 52.95
N VAL A 64 -6.21 56.78 52.94
CA VAL A 64 -5.18 56.63 53.99
C VAL A 64 -3.81 57.10 53.49
N ILE A 65 -3.08 57.86 54.32
CA ILE A 65 -1.69 58.28 54.06
C ILE A 65 -0.77 57.68 55.11
N ILE A 66 0.27 56.99 54.67
CA ILE A 66 1.35 56.40 55.46
C ILE A 66 2.64 57.05 54.96
N ASP A 67 3.28 57.88 55.78
CA ASP A 67 4.46 58.65 55.37
C ASP A 67 5.57 58.57 56.43
N SER A 68 6.83 58.61 55.98
CA SER A 68 8.03 58.63 56.83
C SER A 68 8.14 57.45 57.83
N ALA A 69 7.76 56.23 57.42
CA ALA A 69 7.94 55.02 58.24
C ALA A 69 9.44 54.67 58.44
N TYR A 70 9.85 54.34 59.67
CA TYR A 70 11.23 53.94 59.99
C TYR A 70 11.54 52.49 59.58
N SER A 71 10.52 51.65 59.41
CA SER A 71 10.54 50.25 58.95
C SER A 71 9.58 50.11 57.77
N THR A 72 8.78 49.03 57.72
CA THR A 72 7.74 48.83 56.71
C THR A 72 6.59 49.81 56.91
N GLY A 73 6.08 50.42 55.82
CA GLY A 73 4.91 51.31 55.90
C GLY A 73 3.65 50.56 56.34
N LEU A 74 3.23 49.59 55.53
CA LEU A 74 2.09 48.70 55.78
C LEU A 74 2.58 47.25 55.74
N TYR A 75 2.60 46.58 56.89
CA TYR A 75 2.95 45.17 57.00
C TYR A 75 1.71 44.35 57.33
N VAL A 76 1.48 43.34 56.51
CA VAL A 76 0.25 42.59 56.49
C VAL A 76 0.59 41.10 56.44
N ASN A 77 0.33 40.38 57.54
CA ASN A 77 0.49 38.93 57.62
C ASN A 77 -0.86 38.28 57.95
N HIS A 78 -1.56 37.75 56.94
CA HIS A 78 -2.89 37.15 57.12
C HIS A 78 -2.87 35.63 56.92
N GLY A 79 -3.51 34.90 57.83
CA GLY A 79 -3.86 33.49 57.61
C GLY A 79 -5.08 33.32 56.68
N HIS A 80 -6.08 34.20 56.82
CA HIS A 80 -7.33 34.23 56.03
C HIS A 80 -7.88 35.68 55.99
N GLY A 81 -8.21 36.22 54.81
CA GLY A 81 -8.75 37.58 54.64
C GLY A 81 -8.23 38.27 53.37
N SER A 82 -8.84 39.40 52.99
CA SER A 82 -8.43 40.21 51.84
C SER A 82 -7.98 41.62 52.26
N LEU A 83 -6.99 42.17 51.57
CA LEU A 83 -6.52 43.54 51.73
C LEU A 83 -7.12 44.42 50.65
N PHE A 84 -7.87 45.46 51.01
CA PHE A 84 -8.44 46.43 50.08
C PHE A 84 -7.82 47.80 50.32
N LEU A 85 -7.10 48.33 49.34
CA LEU A 85 -6.47 49.66 49.39
C LEU A 85 -7.12 50.56 48.34
N THR A 86 -7.83 51.59 48.78
CA THR A 86 -8.47 52.59 47.89
C THR A 86 -7.99 54.00 48.24
N ASN A 87 -7.46 54.75 47.28
CA ASN A 87 -6.87 56.08 47.51
C ASN A 87 -5.81 56.09 48.63
N VAL A 88 -4.94 55.09 48.65
CA VAL A 88 -3.91 54.94 49.69
C VAL A 88 -2.56 55.44 49.19
N THR A 89 -1.87 56.24 50.00
CA THR A 89 -0.49 56.68 49.71
C THR A 89 0.47 56.13 50.77
N ILE A 90 1.52 55.42 50.34
CA ILE A 90 2.59 54.90 51.19
C ILE A 90 3.93 55.46 50.70
N ALA A 91 4.52 56.40 51.44
CA ALA A 91 5.67 57.14 50.97
C ALA A 91 6.81 57.31 51.99
N ASN A 92 8.00 57.59 51.45
CA ASN A 92 9.20 58.02 52.18
C ASN A 92 9.64 57.08 53.33
N GLY A 93 9.32 55.79 53.23
CA GLY A 93 9.72 54.78 54.21
C GLY A 93 11.21 54.40 54.11
N ARG A 94 11.81 54.02 55.24
CA ARG A 94 13.20 53.52 55.28
C ARG A 94 13.34 52.06 54.87
N GLN A 95 12.26 51.26 54.91
CA GLN A 95 12.24 49.88 54.40
C GLN A 95 11.16 49.74 53.31
N GLU A 96 10.46 48.61 53.23
CA GLU A 96 9.42 48.35 52.24
C GLU A 96 8.23 49.30 52.44
N GLY A 97 7.61 49.77 51.35
CA GLY A 97 6.33 50.48 51.44
C GLY A 97 5.23 49.54 51.93
N LEU A 98 4.96 48.49 51.16
CA LEU A 98 3.91 47.50 51.43
C LEU A 98 4.53 46.09 51.50
N TYR A 99 4.34 45.40 52.61
CA TYR A 99 4.72 44.00 52.76
C TYR A 99 3.47 43.17 53.04
N VAL A 100 3.12 42.26 52.13
CA VAL A 100 1.98 41.36 52.29
C VAL A 100 2.46 39.91 52.25
N TYR A 101 2.16 39.19 53.31
CA TYR A 101 2.35 37.76 53.42
C TYR A 101 0.99 37.14 53.76
N GLY A 102 0.43 36.30 52.91
CA GLY A 102 -0.82 35.64 53.28
C GLY A 102 -1.13 34.43 52.46
N CYS A 103 -1.59 33.36 53.10
CA CYS A 103 -1.92 32.11 52.41
C CYS A 103 -3.27 32.24 51.70
N ASN A 104 -3.28 32.41 50.38
CA ASN A 104 -4.49 32.56 49.55
C ASN A 104 -5.32 33.83 49.86
N SER A 105 -4.68 34.92 50.27
CA SER A 105 -5.36 36.21 50.44
C SER A 105 -5.36 37.03 49.16
N ASN A 106 -6.44 37.77 48.90
CA ASN A 106 -6.53 38.71 47.79
C ASN A 106 -6.10 40.11 48.26
N THR A 107 -5.27 40.78 47.47
CA THR A 107 -4.86 42.17 47.68
C THR A 107 -5.37 43.02 46.53
N PHE A 108 -6.34 43.90 46.80
CA PHE A 108 -6.95 44.78 45.83
C PHE A 108 -6.35 46.20 45.95
N LEU A 109 -5.84 46.73 44.83
CA LEU A 109 -5.27 48.07 44.75
C LEU A 109 -6.13 48.94 43.83
N ASP A 110 -6.64 50.05 44.34
CA ASP A 110 -7.43 51.04 43.62
C ASP A 110 -6.90 52.45 43.90
N ASN A 111 -6.29 53.10 42.89
CA ASN A 111 -5.66 54.42 43.05
C ASN A 111 -4.63 54.47 44.21
N VAL A 112 -3.75 53.47 44.29
CA VAL A 112 -2.74 53.36 45.35
C VAL A 112 -1.41 53.92 44.88
N THR A 113 -0.76 54.76 45.67
CA THR A 113 0.58 55.30 45.38
C THR A 113 1.59 54.79 46.40
N ILE A 114 2.62 54.05 45.96
CA ILE A 114 3.72 53.59 46.80
C ILE A 114 5.01 54.19 46.26
N SER A 115 5.65 55.11 47.01
CA SER A 115 6.79 55.86 46.46
C SER A 115 7.90 56.21 47.44
N ASN A 116 9.13 56.39 46.92
CA ASN A 116 10.29 56.87 47.69
C ASN A 116 10.65 55.99 48.92
N ASN A 117 10.32 54.70 48.92
CA ASN A 117 10.68 53.77 49.99
C ASN A 117 12.07 53.15 49.75
N ARG A 118 12.89 52.96 50.79
CA ARG A 118 14.30 52.52 50.68
C ARG A 118 14.56 51.01 50.84
N GLY A 119 13.57 50.21 51.21
CA GLY A 119 13.65 48.74 51.27
C GLY A 119 12.89 48.01 50.16
N GLY A 120 12.22 48.75 49.28
CA GLY A 120 11.38 48.24 48.19
C GLY A 120 10.02 48.94 48.17
N GLY A 121 9.32 48.91 47.04
CA GLY A 121 7.96 49.44 46.96
C GLY A 121 6.98 48.48 47.61
N MET A 122 6.80 47.32 46.99
CA MET A 122 5.83 46.32 47.43
C MET A 122 6.46 44.93 47.43
N ILE A 123 6.27 44.15 48.50
CA ILE A 123 6.72 42.77 48.63
C ILE A 123 5.50 41.88 48.90
N LEU A 124 5.32 40.83 48.10
CA LEU A 124 4.16 39.95 48.15
C LEU A 124 4.58 38.48 48.25
N PHE A 125 3.99 37.75 49.21
CA PHE A 125 4.18 36.30 49.39
C PHE A 125 2.83 35.61 49.57
N TYR A 126 2.58 34.55 48.80
CA TYR A 126 1.39 33.67 48.87
C TYR A 126 0.03 34.32 48.55
N VAL A 127 0.02 35.55 48.03
CA VAL A 127 -1.20 36.34 47.76
C VAL A 127 -1.60 36.34 46.28
N GLN A 128 -2.84 36.72 46.00
CA GLN A 128 -3.32 37.14 44.68
C GLN A 128 -3.41 38.67 44.64
N LEU A 129 -2.71 39.31 43.70
CA LEU A 129 -2.73 40.77 43.54
C LEU A 129 -3.73 41.15 42.45
N VAL A 130 -4.65 42.07 42.76
CA VAL A 130 -5.68 42.55 41.84
C VAL A 130 -5.61 44.07 41.74
N PHE A 131 -5.34 44.59 40.55
CA PHE A 131 -5.47 46.02 40.26
C PHE A 131 -6.89 46.32 39.79
N LEU A 132 -7.56 47.24 40.48
CA LEU A 132 -8.91 47.69 40.15
C LEU A 132 -8.89 48.80 39.10
N ASP A 133 -10.02 49.48 38.90
CA ASP A 133 -10.26 50.34 37.74
C ASP A 133 -9.37 51.60 37.68
N HIS A 134 -8.80 52.05 38.81
CA HIS A 134 -7.92 53.22 38.83
C HIS A 134 -6.43 52.84 38.90
N PRO A 135 -5.56 53.54 38.14
CA PRO A 135 -4.14 53.21 38.07
C PRO A 135 -3.47 53.38 39.43
N SER A 136 -2.78 52.32 39.88
CA SER A 136 -1.92 52.35 41.06
C SER A 136 -0.47 52.56 40.65
N THR A 137 0.24 53.44 41.35
CA THR A 137 1.57 53.93 40.99
C THR A 137 2.62 53.43 41.99
N ILE A 138 3.60 52.65 41.55
CA ILE A 138 4.73 52.18 42.37
C ILE A 138 6.03 52.75 41.79
N ILE A 139 6.53 53.85 42.34
CA ILE A 139 7.61 54.65 41.71
C ILE A 139 8.71 55.06 42.69
N ASN A 140 9.93 55.26 42.19
CA ASN A 140 11.07 55.79 42.95
C ASN A 140 11.38 55.02 44.25
N ASN A 141 10.99 53.75 44.32
CA ASN A 141 11.34 52.89 45.43
C ASN A 141 12.70 52.21 45.13
N TYR A 142 13.52 52.06 46.15
CA TYR A 142 14.86 51.51 46.08
C TYR A 142 14.96 50.33 47.05
N SER A 143 15.66 49.26 46.68
CA SER A 143 16.02 48.17 47.58
C SER A 143 17.34 47.56 47.14
N PRO A 144 18.36 47.48 48.01
CA PRO A 144 19.64 46.88 47.64
C PRO A 144 19.58 45.36 47.52
N THR A 145 18.55 44.69 48.07
CA THR A 145 18.48 43.22 48.14
C THR A 145 17.24 42.61 47.48
N ASN A 146 16.09 43.29 47.51
CA ASN A 146 14.80 42.65 47.18
C ASN A 146 14.15 43.18 45.89
N GLY A 147 14.78 44.13 45.17
CA GLY A 147 14.20 44.80 44.00
C GLY A 147 13.48 46.08 44.40
N GLY A 148 13.68 47.15 43.61
CA GLY A 148 13.21 48.50 43.97
C GLY A 148 11.69 48.65 43.92
N GLY A 149 11.03 48.13 42.89
CA GLY A 149 9.59 48.34 42.66
C GLY A 149 8.69 47.33 43.36
N LEU A 150 8.56 46.14 42.76
CA LEU A 150 7.70 45.06 43.22
C LEU A 150 8.50 43.76 43.33
N THR A 151 8.47 43.13 44.51
CA THR A 151 9.06 41.83 44.79
C THR A 151 7.95 40.80 44.93
N ILE A 152 8.00 39.76 44.11
CA ILE A 152 7.03 38.67 44.11
C ILE A 152 7.78 37.42 44.58
N GLY A 153 7.46 36.96 45.79
CA GLY A 153 8.03 35.74 46.36
C GLY A 153 7.57 34.49 45.61
N PHE A 154 8.36 33.41 45.74
CA PHE A 154 7.97 32.09 45.26
C PHE A 154 6.57 31.76 45.79
N GLN A 155 5.60 31.55 44.89
CA GLN A 155 4.17 31.22 45.14
C GLN A 155 3.15 32.37 45.20
N VAL A 156 3.31 33.46 44.43
CA VAL A 156 2.16 34.33 44.10
C VAL A 156 1.23 33.62 43.11
N LEU A 157 -0.07 33.61 43.43
CA LEU A 157 -1.08 32.77 42.76
C LEU A 157 -1.57 33.37 41.44
N ALA A 158 -1.72 34.70 41.36
CA ALA A 158 -2.09 35.43 40.15
C ALA A 158 -1.85 36.94 40.32
N ILE A 159 -1.56 37.63 39.21
CA ILE A 159 -1.70 39.09 39.07
C ILE A 159 -2.85 39.30 38.08
N ASP A 160 -3.90 39.99 38.51
CA ASP A 160 -5.09 40.27 37.69
C ASP A 160 -5.35 41.78 37.65
N GLY A 161 -5.86 42.29 36.53
CA GLY A 161 -6.15 43.71 36.41
C GLY A 161 -6.47 44.19 35.00
N ASN A 162 -7.31 45.23 34.93
CA ASN A 162 -7.68 45.93 33.69
C ASN A 162 -6.67 47.00 33.27
N THR A 163 -5.59 47.19 34.05
CA THR A 163 -4.55 48.20 33.85
C THR A 163 -3.22 47.60 33.39
N GLU A 164 -2.56 48.29 32.46
CA GLU A 164 -1.25 47.92 31.90
C GLU A 164 -0.16 48.00 32.98
N VAL A 165 0.45 46.84 33.32
CA VAL A 165 1.55 46.75 34.29
C VAL A 165 2.87 46.67 33.53
N VAL A 166 3.62 47.77 33.50
CA VAL A 166 4.95 47.82 32.86
C VAL A 166 5.99 47.23 33.80
N ILE A 167 6.35 45.96 33.58
CA ILE A 167 7.43 45.29 34.33
C ILE A 167 8.75 45.46 33.57
N ASN A 168 9.66 46.28 34.11
CA ASN A 168 10.99 46.44 33.52
C ASN A 168 11.90 45.27 33.90
N CYS A 169 12.06 44.31 32.99
CA CYS A 169 12.85 43.09 33.20
C CYS A 169 14.36 43.27 32.89
N SER A 170 14.86 44.48 32.60
CA SER A 170 16.13 44.67 31.89
C SER A 170 17.43 44.30 32.65
N ASN A 171 17.41 44.08 33.97
CA ASN A 171 18.64 43.94 34.77
C ASN A 171 18.73 42.70 35.68
N ASN A 172 17.82 41.71 35.57
CA ASN A 172 17.85 40.60 36.53
C ASN A 172 18.39 39.28 35.92
N PRO A 173 19.63 38.86 36.25
CA PRO A 173 20.20 37.59 35.78
C PRO A 173 19.43 36.35 36.29
N THR A 174 18.56 36.49 37.29
CA THR A 174 17.66 35.40 37.73
C THR A 174 16.50 35.13 36.76
N LEU A 175 16.18 36.08 35.86
CA LEU A 175 15.15 35.89 34.84
C LEU A 175 15.57 34.97 33.67
N GLN A 176 16.87 34.65 33.56
CA GLN A 176 17.36 33.60 32.64
C GLN A 176 16.94 32.18 33.05
N TYR A 177 16.41 31.99 34.26
CA TYR A 177 16.06 30.68 34.83
C TYR A 177 14.56 30.43 34.98
N PHE A 178 13.68 31.20 34.32
CA PHE A 178 12.25 30.88 34.31
C PHE A 178 11.99 29.61 33.50
N LEU A 179 12.02 28.49 34.22
CA LEU A 179 11.49 27.20 33.80
C LEU A 179 9.96 27.32 33.75
N LYS A 180 9.44 27.43 32.52
CA LYS A 180 8.02 27.48 32.10
C LYS A 180 7.44 28.89 31.95
N PRO A 181 6.67 29.15 30.87
CA PRO A 181 5.96 30.41 30.75
C PRO A 181 4.94 30.51 31.88
N LEU A 182 4.96 31.64 32.59
CA LEU A 182 3.85 32.04 33.45
C LEU A 182 2.59 32.13 32.58
N PRO A 183 1.52 31.40 32.92
CA PRO A 183 0.26 31.54 32.22
C PRO A 183 -0.30 32.95 32.46
N LEU A 184 -0.76 33.57 31.38
CA LEU A 184 -1.73 34.67 31.36
C LEU A 184 -1.21 36.06 31.82
N TYR A 185 -0.84 36.88 30.83
CA TYR A 185 -1.02 38.36 30.80
C TYR A 185 0.01 39.31 31.43
N VAL A 186 1.30 39.12 31.17
CA VAL A 186 2.23 40.28 31.23
C VAL A 186 2.35 40.87 29.83
N THR A 187 1.73 42.04 29.63
CA THR A 187 1.68 42.80 28.38
C THR A 187 2.87 43.74 28.30
N SER A 188 3.89 43.34 27.54
CA SER A 188 4.90 44.25 27.01
C SER A 188 4.81 44.21 25.49
N GLU A 189 5.41 45.18 24.80
CA GLU A 189 5.53 45.11 23.34
C GLU A 189 6.17 43.77 22.92
N ALA A 190 5.70 43.20 21.81
CA ALA A 190 6.30 41.98 21.27
C ALA A 190 7.79 42.23 20.99
N LEU A 191 8.63 41.27 21.37
CA LEU A 191 10.07 41.30 21.17
C LEU A 191 10.58 40.17 20.26
N GLY A 192 9.76 39.16 19.98
CA GLY A 192 10.16 38.11 19.06
C GLY A 192 9.05 37.15 18.67
N VAL A 193 9.39 36.26 17.74
CA VAL A 193 8.48 35.25 17.19
C VAL A 193 8.91 33.86 17.66
N CYS A 194 7.96 33.04 18.08
CA CYS A 194 8.18 31.66 18.51
C CYS A 194 7.20 30.70 17.81
N LEU A 195 7.62 29.45 17.64
CA LEU A 195 6.72 28.34 17.32
C LEU A 195 5.94 27.95 18.58
N CYS A 196 4.70 27.50 18.38
CA CYS A 196 3.91 26.94 19.46
C CYS A 196 3.17 25.68 19.04
N SER A 197 2.79 24.86 20.03
CA SER A 197 2.08 23.61 19.77
C SER A 197 0.57 23.80 19.97
N ASP A 198 -0.22 23.36 18.98
CA ASP A 198 -1.68 23.43 18.99
C ASP A 198 -2.30 22.61 20.14
N ASP A 199 -1.62 21.56 20.61
CA ASP A 199 -2.19 20.59 21.57
C ASP A 199 -2.10 21.01 23.05
N GLU A 200 -1.22 21.95 23.41
CA GLU A 200 -1.01 22.32 24.82
C GLU A 200 -0.84 23.83 25.07
N GLY A 201 -0.88 24.67 24.03
CA GLY A 201 -0.54 26.09 24.15
C GLY A 201 0.91 26.32 24.63
N THR A 202 1.75 25.29 24.52
CA THR A 202 3.15 25.35 24.93
C THR A 202 3.96 26.12 23.89
N ILE A 203 4.65 27.16 24.36
CA ILE A 203 5.48 28.02 23.53
C ILE A 203 6.92 27.50 23.59
N ASN A 204 7.48 27.13 22.44
CA ASN A 204 8.87 26.68 22.37
C ASN A 204 9.79 27.85 22.01
N TYR A 205 10.25 28.56 23.05
CA TYR A 205 11.12 29.73 22.88
C TYR A 205 12.58 29.38 22.57
N HIS A 206 12.98 28.10 22.73
CA HIS A 206 14.34 27.65 22.47
C HIS A 206 14.59 27.33 20.99
N VAL A 207 13.55 26.98 20.25
CA VAL A 207 13.67 26.69 18.83
C VAL A 207 13.63 27.99 18.04
N ARG A 208 14.82 28.43 17.61
CA ARG A 208 15.00 29.60 16.73
C ARG A 208 15.23 29.23 15.27
N ILE A 209 15.47 27.94 15.01
CA ILE A 209 15.70 27.40 13.69
C ILE A 209 14.81 26.17 13.53
N ASP A 210 13.99 26.18 12.49
CA ASP A 210 13.12 25.06 12.12
C ASP A 210 13.38 24.69 10.66
N SER A 211 13.32 23.40 10.32
CA SER A 211 13.79 22.91 9.02
C SER A 211 12.75 22.07 8.31
N HIS A 212 12.46 22.42 7.04
CA HIS A 212 11.41 21.78 6.26
C HIS A 212 11.91 21.35 4.87
N GLN A 213 11.41 20.19 4.41
CA GLN A 213 11.58 19.72 3.03
C GLN A 213 10.24 19.81 2.31
N LEU A 214 10.19 20.56 1.21
CA LEU A 214 8.96 20.89 0.49
C LEU A 214 9.20 20.83 -1.01
N TYR A 215 8.15 20.77 -1.81
CA TYR A 215 8.23 20.96 -3.25
C TYR A 215 7.95 22.43 -3.62
N PRO A 216 8.51 22.95 -4.72
CA PRO A 216 8.17 24.28 -5.24
C PRO A 216 6.67 24.46 -5.45
N GLY A 217 6.08 25.47 -4.82
CA GLY A 217 4.65 25.79 -4.83
C GLY A 217 3.84 25.18 -3.69
N GLN A 218 4.45 24.32 -2.88
CA GLN A 218 3.79 23.73 -1.70
C GLN A 218 3.61 24.77 -0.60
N PHE A 219 2.48 24.68 0.11
CA PHE A 219 2.22 25.47 1.30
C PHE A 219 2.86 24.85 2.55
N ILE A 220 3.41 25.71 3.40
CA ILE A 220 3.81 25.37 4.77
C ILE A 220 2.93 26.15 5.75
N THR A 221 2.38 25.47 6.74
CA THR A 221 1.59 26.09 7.81
C THR A 221 2.40 26.06 9.08
N LEU A 222 2.67 27.23 9.64
CA LEU A 222 3.44 27.40 10.87
C LEU A 222 2.53 27.93 11.99
N PRO A 223 2.44 27.23 13.13
CA PRO A 223 1.79 27.74 14.33
C PRO A 223 2.71 28.75 15.01
N LEU A 224 2.38 30.04 14.88
CA LEU A 224 3.23 31.13 15.36
C LEU A 224 2.54 31.92 16.47
N VAL A 225 3.37 32.43 17.39
CA VAL A 225 2.99 33.37 18.42
C VAL A 225 4.11 34.38 18.61
N THR A 226 3.76 35.61 18.97
CA THR A 226 4.73 36.65 19.34
C THR A 226 4.81 36.77 20.84
N VAL A 227 6.03 36.90 21.33
CA VAL A 227 6.34 36.96 22.76
C VAL A 227 6.95 38.31 23.09
N GLY A 228 6.51 38.91 24.20
CA GLY A 228 7.09 40.13 24.75
C GLY A 228 8.23 39.84 25.73
N VAL A 229 8.62 40.87 26.46
CA VAL A 229 9.52 40.79 27.60
C VAL A 229 9.04 39.73 28.57
N CYS A 230 9.98 38.95 29.13
CA CYS A 230 9.67 37.95 30.15
C CYS A 230 8.84 36.75 29.64
N GLY A 231 8.68 36.57 28.32
CA GLY A 231 8.11 35.36 27.70
C GLY A 231 6.58 35.33 27.61
N GLY A 232 5.90 36.42 27.99
CA GLY A 232 4.45 36.56 27.85
C GLY A 232 4.02 36.69 26.39
N ILE A 233 2.83 36.19 26.04
CA ILE A 233 2.26 36.36 24.69
C ILE A 233 1.80 37.81 24.50
N SER A 234 2.26 38.45 23.42
CA SER A 234 1.88 39.82 23.08
C SER A 234 1.55 39.92 21.59
N PRO A 235 0.35 40.36 21.17
CA PRO A 235 -0.02 40.52 19.76
C PRO A 235 0.92 41.47 19.01
N ALA A 236 1.32 41.09 17.79
CA ALA A 236 2.08 41.95 16.89
C ALA A 236 1.90 41.53 15.42
N VAL A 237 2.26 42.43 14.51
CA VAL A 237 2.30 42.15 13.07
C VAL A 237 3.62 41.49 12.72
N LEU A 238 3.57 40.32 12.09
CA LEU A 238 4.75 39.62 11.61
C LEU A 238 5.29 40.25 10.33
N VAL A 239 6.61 40.30 10.21
CA VAL A 239 7.31 40.62 8.98
C VAL A 239 8.02 39.39 8.48
N THR A 240 7.73 39.01 7.24
CA THR A 240 8.33 37.85 6.58
C THR A 240 9.38 38.32 5.58
N ASN A 241 10.64 37.94 5.78
CA ASN A 241 11.70 38.15 4.81
C ASN A 241 12.22 36.80 4.30
N SER A 242 12.52 36.69 3.01
CA SER A 242 13.01 35.46 2.39
C SER A 242 14.39 35.66 1.79
N GLU A 243 15.33 34.81 2.17
CA GLU A 243 16.72 34.83 1.71
C GLU A 243 17.06 33.56 0.90
N GLY A 244 18.09 33.65 0.05
CA GLY A 244 18.55 32.54 -0.77
C GLY A 244 17.72 32.30 -2.03
N GLY A 245 17.56 31.01 -2.39
CA GLY A 245 16.92 30.57 -3.64
C GLY A 245 15.40 30.53 -3.64
N ILE A 246 14.73 31.10 -2.65
CA ILE A 246 13.27 31.02 -2.49
C ILE A 246 12.60 32.41 -2.51
N ILE A 247 11.31 32.42 -2.81
CA ILE A 247 10.39 33.56 -2.69
C ILE A 247 9.19 33.06 -1.91
N VAL A 248 8.79 33.80 -0.88
CA VAL A 248 7.60 33.47 -0.08
C VAL A 248 6.44 34.34 -0.53
N SER A 249 5.30 33.71 -0.83
CA SER A 249 4.04 34.39 -1.10
C SER A 249 3.07 34.14 0.06
N LEU A 250 2.44 35.21 0.52
CA LEU A 250 1.53 35.20 1.67
C LEU A 250 0.10 35.01 1.19
N GLU A 251 -0.59 34.01 1.72
CA GLU A 251 -2.03 33.83 1.43
C GLU A 251 -2.89 34.79 2.25
N THR A 252 -2.46 35.07 3.49
CA THR A 252 -3.16 35.98 4.41
C THR A 252 -2.50 37.35 4.42
N ILE A 253 -3.27 38.39 4.10
CA ILE A 253 -2.81 39.79 4.10
C ILE A 253 -2.56 40.27 5.54
N ASN A 254 -3.30 39.74 6.53
CA ASN A 254 -3.22 40.15 7.93
C ASN A 254 -2.34 39.17 8.74
N GLN A 255 -1.04 39.44 8.77
CA GLN A 255 -0.06 38.69 9.56
C GLN A 255 -0.04 39.07 11.06
N GLU A 256 -1.16 39.51 11.62
CA GLU A 256 -1.26 39.85 13.05
C GLU A 256 -1.47 38.58 13.89
N THR A 257 -0.61 38.38 14.89
CA THR A 257 -0.77 37.35 15.92
C THR A 257 -1.84 37.78 16.94
N LYS A 258 -2.44 36.81 17.63
CA LYS A 258 -3.39 37.09 18.72
C LYS A 258 -2.75 36.75 20.06
N LYS A 259 -3.51 36.88 21.14
CA LYS A 259 -3.13 36.38 22.49
C LYS A 259 -3.06 34.85 22.58
N GLN A 260 -3.12 34.14 21.46
CA GLN A 260 -3.10 32.70 21.32
C GLN A 260 -2.35 32.35 20.03
N CYS A 261 -1.87 31.11 19.95
CA CYS A 261 -1.29 30.54 18.74
C CYS A 261 -2.20 30.72 17.54
N LYS A 262 -1.61 31.10 16.41
CA LYS A 262 -2.32 31.26 15.14
C LYS A 262 -1.50 30.61 14.03
N ASN A 263 -2.19 29.87 13.17
CA ASN A 263 -1.60 29.22 12.02
C ASN A 263 -1.46 30.21 10.87
N PHE A 264 -0.25 30.32 10.33
CA PHE A 264 0.07 31.13 9.17
C PHE A 264 0.57 30.24 8.05
N THR A 265 -0.04 30.39 6.88
CA THR A 265 0.26 29.57 5.71
C THR A 265 1.07 30.38 4.69
N TYR A 266 2.19 29.81 4.26
CA TYR A 266 3.15 30.43 3.36
C TYR A 266 3.32 29.56 2.12
N GLN A 267 3.19 30.16 0.93
CA GLN A 267 3.49 29.47 -0.33
C GLN A 267 4.95 29.68 -0.70
N ILE A 268 5.70 28.59 -0.87
CA ILE A 268 7.13 28.67 -1.17
C ILE A 268 7.36 28.53 -2.67
N ARG A 269 7.97 29.53 -3.30
CA ARG A 269 8.34 29.52 -4.72
C ARG A 269 9.85 29.45 -4.88
N GLN A 270 10.32 28.75 -5.89
CA GLN A 270 11.73 28.72 -6.22
C GLN A 270 12.12 29.95 -7.06
N ARG A 271 13.10 30.73 -6.60
CA ARG A 271 13.59 31.92 -7.30
C ARG A 271 14.46 31.56 -8.49
N TRP A 272 15.33 30.56 -8.33
CA TRP A 272 16.30 30.14 -9.34
C TRP A 272 16.32 28.62 -9.48
N PRO A 273 16.33 28.05 -10.70
CA PRO A 273 16.27 26.60 -10.91
C PRO A 273 17.41 25.82 -10.24
N ASN A 274 18.59 26.43 -10.10
CA ASN A 274 19.80 25.76 -9.63
C ASN A 274 20.01 25.87 -8.11
N ILE A 275 19.18 26.62 -7.39
CA ILE A 275 19.30 26.82 -5.95
C ILE A 275 18.04 26.29 -5.29
N SER A 276 18.17 25.17 -4.57
CA SER A 276 17.07 24.49 -3.89
C SER A 276 16.89 24.93 -2.44
N ASN A 277 17.83 25.70 -1.88
CA ASN A 277 17.83 26.00 -0.44
C ASN A 277 17.55 27.49 -0.22
N GLY A 278 16.82 27.79 0.84
CA GLY A 278 16.53 29.16 1.25
C GLY A 278 16.15 29.26 2.72
N LYS A 279 16.01 30.49 3.20
CA LYS A 279 15.65 30.78 4.59
C LYS A 279 14.50 31.75 4.65
N ILE A 280 13.55 31.51 5.54
CA ILE A 280 12.47 32.43 5.84
C ILE A 280 12.76 33.02 7.22
N LYS A 281 12.98 34.32 7.28
CA LYS A 281 13.15 35.07 8.53
C LYS A 281 11.81 35.69 8.91
N LEU A 282 11.23 35.20 9.99
CA LEU A 282 9.97 35.68 10.56
C LEU A 282 10.30 36.58 11.76
N GLY A 283 10.05 37.88 11.60
CA GLY A 283 10.25 38.89 12.64
C GLY A 283 8.95 39.61 12.98
N ILE A 284 9.07 40.69 13.73
CA ILE A 284 7.99 41.64 14.04
C ILE A 284 8.26 42.98 13.37
N GLU A 285 7.21 43.73 13.04
CA GLU A 285 7.34 45.03 12.38
C GLU A 285 8.12 46.03 13.25
N GLU A 286 9.24 46.54 12.73
CA GLU A 286 10.22 47.34 13.47
C GLU A 286 9.61 48.64 14.02
N LYS A 287 9.47 48.72 15.34
CA LYS A 287 9.28 49.98 16.08
C LYS A 287 10.46 50.33 17.00
N LEU A 288 11.34 49.37 17.30
CA LEU A 288 12.48 49.50 18.21
C LEU A 288 13.68 48.69 17.71
N GLU A 289 14.90 49.04 18.13
CA GLU A 289 16.12 48.22 17.89
C GLU A 289 15.98 46.88 18.64
N LEU A 290 15.66 45.82 17.90
CA LEU A 290 15.43 44.49 18.47
C LEU A 290 16.73 43.71 18.65
N PRO A 291 16.84 42.84 19.68
CA PRO A 291 17.96 41.92 19.82
C PRO A 291 18.08 40.97 18.61
N ASP A 292 19.30 40.59 18.24
CA ASP A 292 19.58 39.70 17.08
C ASP A 292 18.82 38.36 17.09
N ASN A 293 18.36 37.91 18.27
CA ASN A 293 17.63 36.64 18.46
C ASN A 293 16.09 36.79 18.50
N SER A 294 15.55 37.91 18.05
CA SER A 294 14.10 38.18 18.00
C SER A 294 13.37 37.43 16.88
N SER A 295 14.06 37.10 15.79
CA SER A 295 13.45 36.43 14.63
C SER A 295 13.51 34.91 14.71
N LEU A 296 12.47 34.25 14.22
CA LEU A 296 12.45 32.82 13.92
C LEU A 296 12.98 32.59 12.49
N ILE A 297 13.91 31.66 12.33
CA ILE A 297 14.46 31.26 11.03
C ILE A 297 13.88 29.91 10.64
N VAL A 298 13.30 29.82 9.44
CA VAL A 298 12.82 28.56 8.86
C VAL A 298 13.71 28.22 7.68
N ASP A 299 14.56 27.20 7.84
CA ASP A 299 15.40 26.65 6.79
C ASP A 299 14.55 25.75 5.87
N VAL A 300 14.49 26.08 4.59
CA VAL A 300 13.69 25.35 3.60
C VAL A 300 14.61 24.72 2.55
N THR A 301 14.42 23.43 2.33
CA THR A 301 15.06 22.65 1.26
C THR A 301 14.00 22.21 0.25
N LEU A 302 14.10 22.68 -0.98
CA LEU A 302 13.18 22.36 -2.07
C LEU A 302 13.60 21.05 -2.76
N LEU A 303 12.67 20.11 -2.84
CA LEU A 303 12.79 18.87 -3.59
C LEU A 303 12.53 19.13 -5.09
N PRO A 304 13.13 18.34 -6.00
CA PRO A 304 12.78 18.42 -7.42
C PRO A 304 11.29 18.12 -7.62
N CYS A 305 10.66 18.73 -8.64
CA CYS A 305 9.24 18.47 -8.92
C CYS A 305 8.99 16.98 -9.16
N PRO A 306 7.88 16.43 -8.65
CA PRO A 306 7.54 15.01 -8.83
C PRO A 306 7.25 14.69 -10.30
N ASN A 307 7.36 13.42 -10.67
CA ASN A 307 7.15 12.95 -12.04
C ASN A 307 5.81 13.43 -12.59
N GLY A 308 5.85 14.11 -13.74
CA GLY A 308 4.69 14.72 -14.41
C GLY A 308 4.50 16.21 -14.14
N LEU A 309 5.16 16.76 -13.11
CA LEU A 309 5.20 18.20 -12.86
C LEU A 309 6.55 18.77 -13.34
N ALA A 310 6.53 20.02 -13.78
CA ALA A 310 7.70 20.76 -14.21
C ALA A 310 7.76 22.11 -13.50
N LEU A 311 8.97 22.60 -13.24
CA LEU A 311 9.17 23.90 -12.62
C LEU A 311 8.83 25.01 -13.63
N SER A 312 7.78 25.78 -13.35
CA SER A 312 7.27 26.89 -14.15
C SER A 312 7.06 28.09 -13.23
N ASN A 313 7.71 29.22 -13.51
CA ASN A 313 7.66 30.44 -12.68
C ASN A 313 7.90 30.18 -11.17
N GLY A 314 8.79 29.23 -10.85
CA GLY A 314 9.12 28.88 -9.47
C GLY A 314 8.09 27.98 -8.75
N LEU A 315 7.09 27.47 -9.46
CA LEU A 315 6.06 26.54 -8.96
C LEU A 315 6.18 25.22 -9.71
N CYS A 316 5.88 24.09 -9.06
CA CYS A 316 5.67 22.83 -9.76
C CYS A 316 4.27 22.81 -10.38
N GLU A 317 4.20 23.01 -11.69
CA GLU A 317 2.97 22.97 -12.47
C GLU A 317 2.93 21.68 -13.32
N CYS A 318 1.77 21.31 -13.86
CA CYS A 318 1.70 20.19 -14.81
C CYS A 318 2.67 20.43 -15.98
N ASN A 319 3.42 19.41 -16.40
CA ASN A 319 4.22 19.53 -17.61
C ASN A 319 3.34 19.71 -18.87
N SER A 320 3.97 20.05 -20.00
CA SER A 320 3.27 20.31 -21.26
C SER A 320 2.44 19.12 -21.77
N ALA A 321 2.89 17.89 -21.51
CA ALA A 321 2.16 16.68 -21.90
C ALA A 321 0.86 16.52 -21.10
N ILE A 322 0.90 16.71 -19.79
CA ILE A 322 -0.27 16.58 -18.92
C ILE A 322 -1.22 17.77 -19.05
N SER A 323 -0.68 18.99 -19.10
CA SER A 323 -1.48 20.22 -19.21
C SER A 323 -2.31 20.30 -20.51
N SER A 324 -1.91 19.56 -21.56
CA SER A 324 -2.70 19.42 -22.79
C SER A 324 -4.02 18.63 -22.59
N VAL A 325 -4.14 17.86 -21.51
CA VAL A 325 -5.33 17.07 -21.19
C VAL A 325 -6.23 17.89 -20.26
N SER A 326 -7.31 18.46 -20.81
CA SER A 326 -8.18 19.46 -20.14
C SER A 326 -8.83 19.01 -18.82
N SER A 327 -8.85 17.72 -18.53
CA SER A 327 -9.47 17.08 -17.37
C SER A 327 -8.47 16.65 -16.29
N VAL A 328 -7.19 17.00 -16.43
CA VAL A 328 -6.15 16.71 -15.45
C VAL A 328 -5.75 18.00 -14.71
N ARG A 329 -5.59 17.90 -13.39
CA ARG A 329 -5.11 18.99 -12.53
C ARG A 329 -3.93 18.49 -11.71
N CYS A 330 -2.87 19.28 -11.64
CA CYS A 330 -1.75 19.02 -10.75
C CYS A 330 -1.79 20.00 -9.58
N ASP A 331 -1.69 19.47 -8.36
CA ASP A 331 -1.65 20.24 -7.13
C ASP A 331 -0.64 19.58 -6.19
N VAL A 332 0.51 20.24 -6.02
CA VAL A 332 1.61 19.74 -5.19
C VAL A 332 1.25 19.65 -3.70
N ASN A 333 0.17 20.30 -3.27
CA ASN A 333 -0.32 20.21 -1.89
C ASN A 333 -1.06 18.90 -1.61
N GLN A 334 -1.39 18.12 -2.66
CA GLN A 334 -2.04 16.81 -2.54
C GLN A 334 -1.04 15.65 -2.48
N MET A 335 0.23 15.92 -2.19
CA MET A 335 1.22 14.87 -1.97
C MET A 335 0.74 13.86 -0.91
N PRO A 336 0.94 12.54 -1.12
CA PRO A 336 1.80 11.94 -2.16
C PRO A 336 1.16 11.75 -3.55
N HIS A 337 -0.06 12.24 -3.79
CA HIS A 337 -0.81 12.06 -5.03
C HIS A 337 -1.11 13.39 -5.73
N PRO A 338 -0.10 14.06 -6.32
CA PRO A 338 -0.21 15.44 -6.78
C PRO A 338 -1.02 15.60 -8.07
N ILE A 339 -1.40 14.50 -8.75
CA ILE A 339 -2.11 14.55 -10.03
C ILE A 339 -3.51 14.01 -9.83
N SER A 340 -4.52 14.76 -10.29
CA SER A 340 -5.92 14.35 -10.27
C SER A 340 -6.53 14.39 -11.65
N LYS A 341 -7.35 13.40 -12.00
CA LYS A 341 -8.07 13.34 -13.30
C LYS A 341 -9.52 12.91 -13.12
N SER A 342 -10.40 13.38 -13.99
CA SER A 342 -11.83 13.01 -14.03
C SER A 342 -12.30 12.48 -15.39
N SER A 343 -11.37 12.05 -16.24
CA SER A 343 -11.63 11.54 -17.60
C SER A 343 -11.11 10.12 -17.80
N ASN A 344 -11.56 9.50 -18.90
CA ASN A 344 -11.02 8.24 -19.42
C ASN A 344 -9.64 8.41 -20.11
N SER A 345 -8.75 9.17 -19.50
CA SER A 345 -7.36 9.32 -19.94
C SER A 345 -6.43 8.43 -19.11
N TRP A 346 -5.24 8.15 -19.63
CA TRP A 346 -4.20 7.41 -18.94
C TRP A 346 -2.88 8.15 -19.06
N LEU A 347 -2.18 8.32 -17.94
CA LEU A 347 -0.89 9.01 -17.85
C LEU A 347 0.18 8.04 -17.36
N TYR A 348 1.40 8.22 -17.83
CA TYR A 348 2.52 7.36 -17.43
C TYR A 348 3.85 8.07 -17.54
N TYR A 349 4.76 7.73 -16.63
CA TYR A 349 6.13 8.17 -16.68
C TYR A 349 7.03 7.05 -17.19
N ASN A 350 7.68 7.27 -18.34
CA ASN A 350 8.64 6.33 -18.87
C ASN A 350 10.03 6.63 -18.31
N THR A 351 10.47 5.80 -17.37
CA THR A 351 11.79 5.92 -16.71
C THR A 351 12.97 5.71 -17.66
N GLN A 352 12.79 5.00 -18.79
CA GLN A 352 13.87 4.76 -19.76
C GLN A 352 14.18 6.00 -20.59
N TYR A 353 13.18 6.84 -20.86
CA TYR A 353 13.31 8.02 -21.71
C TYR A 353 13.08 9.34 -20.96
N ASP A 354 12.90 9.28 -19.64
CA ASP A 354 12.69 10.42 -18.76
C ASP A 354 11.54 11.34 -19.24
N CYS A 355 10.43 10.72 -19.66
CA CYS A 355 9.34 11.44 -20.33
C CYS A 355 7.95 10.99 -19.85
N THR A 356 7.02 11.95 -19.80
CA THR A 356 5.61 11.69 -19.51
C THR A 356 4.83 11.44 -20.79
N VAL A 357 4.04 10.38 -20.79
CA VAL A 357 3.12 10.02 -21.86
C VAL A 357 1.70 10.20 -21.35
N GLY A 358 0.89 10.94 -22.10
CA GLY A 358 -0.54 11.08 -21.84
C GLY A 358 -1.36 10.55 -23.01
N TYR A 359 -2.36 9.73 -22.70
CA TYR A 359 -3.30 9.18 -23.67
C TYR A 359 -4.72 9.62 -23.32
N VAL A 360 -5.38 10.33 -24.24
CA VAL A 360 -6.66 11.00 -23.96
C VAL A 360 -7.83 10.01 -23.84
N ASN A 361 -7.79 8.90 -24.58
CA ASN A 361 -8.89 7.93 -24.66
C ASN A 361 -8.39 6.51 -24.34
N CYS A 362 -8.33 6.15 -23.08
CA CYS A 362 -7.96 4.81 -22.66
C CYS A 362 -8.84 3.75 -23.37
N PRO A 363 -8.25 2.67 -23.92
CA PRO A 363 -9.00 1.66 -24.66
C PRO A 363 -10.11 1.03 -23.81
N PHE A 364 -11.29 0.88 -24.44
CA PHE A 364 -12.47 0.26 -23.82
C PHE A 364 -12.83 0.95 -22.49
N ASP A 365 -12.95 0.16 -21.41
CA ASP A 365 -13.23 0.54 -20.03
C ASP A 365 -12.05 0.13 -19.11
N TYR A 366 -10.84 0.10 -19.65
CA TYR A 366 -9.66 -0.35 -18.89
C TYR A 366 -9.22 0.65 -17.83
N CYS A 367 -9.55 1.92 -18.01
CA CYS A 367 -9.24 2.98 -17.07
C CYS A 367 -10.48 3.45 -16.31
N THR A 368 -10.23 3.93 -15.09
CA THR A 368 -11.25 4.54 -14.25
C THR A 368 -11.63 5.92 -14.79
N SER A 369 -12.93 6.15 -15.00
CA SER A 369 -13.49 7.41 -15.47
C SER A 369 -13.95 8.35 -14.34
N SER A 370 -13.97 7.88 -13.09
CA SER A 370 -14.27 8.72 -11.93
C SER A 370 -13.09 9.61 -11.54
N ALA A 371 -13.36 10.64 -10.74
CA ALA A 371 -12.31 11.49 -10.17
C ALA A 371 -11.37 10.65 -9.29
N ILE A 372 -10.09 10.60 -9.65
CA ILE A 372 -9.04 9.93 -8.88
C ILE A 372 -7.83 10.85 -8.75
N SER A 373 -7.10 10.72 -7.64
CA SER A 373 -5.77 11.32 -7.42
C SER A 373 -4.72 10.21 -7.34
N PHE A 374 -3.57 10.42 -7.97
CA PHE A 374 -2.48 9.44 -8.05
C PHE A 374 -1.12 10.13 -8.26
N SER A 375 -0.03 9.35 -8.18
CA SER A 375 1.32 9.73 -8.61
C SER A 375 1.68 8.94 -9.87
N LEU A 376 2.52 9.49 -10.75
CA LEU A 376 3.05 8.72 -11.88
C LEU A 376 4.01 7.60 -11.46
N ASP A 377 4.42 7.58 -10.20
CA ASP A 377 5.19 6.46 -9.62
C ASP A 377 4.32 5.22 -9.41
N ASP A 378 3.00 5.39 -9.28
CA ASP A 378 2.00 4.32 -9.21
C ASP A 378 0.89 4.54 -10.26
N PRO A 379 1.18 4.29 -11.55
CA PRO A 379 0.24 4.56 -12.63
C PRO A 379 -0.95 3.60 -12.64
N ASP A 380 -0.87 2.47 -11.92
CA ASP A 380 -1.88 1.41 -11.93
C ASP A 380 -3.17 1.79 -11.18
N ILE A 381 -3.12 2.81 -10.32
CA ILE A 381 -4.32 3.40 -9.66
C ILE A 381 -5.34 3.91 -10.70
N GLN A 382 -4.87 4.25 -11.91
CA GLN A 382 -5.73 4.69 -13.00
C GLN A 382 -6.57 3.56 -13.63
N CYS A 383 -6.25 2.31 -13.34
CA CYS A 383 -6.84 1.14 -13.97
C CYS A 383 -8.12 0.68 -13.28
N ALA A 384 -9.09 0.28 -14.08
CA ALA A 384 -10.32 -0.35 -13.64
C ALA A 384 -10.20 -1.88 -13.72
N ASN A 385 -11.18 -2.60 -13.17
CA ASN A 385 -11.34 -4.05 -13.38
C ASN A 385 -10.11 -4.91 -13.05
N ASN A 386 -9.34 -4.52 -12.02
CA ASN A 386 -8.08 -5.15 -11.59
C ASN A 386 -7.03 -5.28 -12.71
N ARG A 387 -7.03 -4.31 -13.62
CA ARG A 387 -6.02 -4.19 -14.67
C ARG A 387 -4.80 -3.42 -14.16
N SER A 388 -3.71 -3.49 -14.93
CA SER A 388 -2.43 -2.82 -14.64
C SER A 388 -1.63 -2.57 -15.93
N GLY A 389 -0.50 -1.89 -15.78
CA GLY A 389 0.48 -1.69 -16.83
C GLY A 389 0.10 -0.61 -17.84
N ILE A 390 0.82 -0.61 -18.97
CA ILE A 390 0.66 0.42 -20.01
C ILE A 390 -0.76 0.41 -20.56
N LEU A 391 -1.44 1.56 -20.50
CA LEU A 391 -2.85 1.71 -20.88
C LEU A 391 -3.79 0.73 -20.18
N CYS A 392 -3.41 0.25 -18.99
CA CYS A 392 -4.17 -0.76 -18.25
C CYS A 392 -4.42 -2.04 -19.06
N GLY A 393 -3.49 -2.37 -19.98
CA GLY A 393 -3.64 -3.51 -20.89
C GLY A 393 -3.46 -4.86 -20.21
N ALA A 394 -2.66 -4.92 -19.13
CA ALA A 394 -2.36 -6.14 -18.39
C ALA A 394 -3.33 -6.38 -17.23
N CYS A 395 -3.26 -7.56 -16.64
CA CYS A 395 -3.91 -7.86 -15.36
C CYS A 395 -2.91 -7.68 -14.22
N GLN A 396 -3.40 -7.28 -13.05
CA GLN A 396 -2.60 -7.28 -11.83
C GLN A 396 -1.99 -8.66 -11.56
N GLN A 397 -0.86 -8.66 -10.84
CA GLN A 397 -0.12 -9.88 -10.56
C GLN A 397 -1.00 -10.93 -9.87
N GLY A 398 -1.03 -12.15 -10.41
CA GLY A 398 -1.85 -13.25 -9.90
C GLY A 398 -3.28 -13.32 -10.47
N LEU A 399 -3.68 -12.38 -11.33
CA LEU A 399 -4.97 -12.40 -12.02
C LEU A 399 -4.80 -12.76 -13.50
N SER A 400 -5.88 -13.14 -14.15
CA SER A 400 -5.94 -13.45 -15.58
C SER A 400 -7.19 -12.86 -16.21
N LEU A 401 -7.13 -12.60 -17.52
CA LEU A 401 -8.26 -12.08 -18.26
C LEU A 401 -9.39 -13.11 -18.26
N MET A 402 -10.58 -12.70 -17.82
CA MET A 402 -11.75 -13.55 -17.84
C MET A 402 -12.23 -13.74 -19.29
N LEU A 403 -12.52 -14.99 -19.67
CA LEU A 403 -12.94 -15.32 -21.03
C LEU A 403 -14.19 -14.52 -21.44
N GLY A 404 -14.13 -13.83 -22.59
CA GLY A 404 -15.24 -13.01 -23.10
C GLY A 404 -15.49 -11.71 -22.34
N SER A 405 -14.53 -11.27 -21.51
CA SER A 405 -14.64 -10.09 -20.68
C SER A 405 -13.34 -9.27 -20.72
N ASN A 406 -13.45 -7.99 -20.37
CA ASN A 406 -12.38 -7.04 -20.12
C ASN A 406 -11.96 -6.99 -18.64
N LYS A 407 -12.47 -7.92 -17.82
CA LYS A 407 -12.14 -7.99 -16.40
C LYS A 407 -11.03 -8.98 -16.11
N CYS A 408 -10.19 -8.64 -15.15
CA CYS A 408 -9.18 -9.53 -14.62
C CYS A 408 -9.67 -10.15 -13.31
N GLY A 409 -9.58 -11.47 -13.21
CA GLY A 409 -10.02 -12.23 -12.05
C GLY A 409 -9.08 -13.39 -11.74
N GLN A 410 -9.25 -13.99 -10.57
CA GLN A 410 -8.56 -15.23 -10.23
C GLN A 410 -9.19 -16.37 -11.02
N CYS A 411 -8.42 -16.95 -11.94
CA CYS A 411 -8.85 -18.05 -12.78
C CYS A 411 -8.03 -19.29 -12.47
N SER A 412 -8.73 -20.42 -12.26
CA SER A 412 -8.13 -21.75 -12.12
C SER A 412 -8.60 -22.61 -13.28
N ASN A 413 -7.65 -23.31 -13.91
CA ASN A 413 -7.93 -24.20 -15.03
C ASN A 413 -7.73 -25.65 -14.59
N LYS A 414 -8.77 -26.48 -14.75
CA LYS A 414 -8.67 -27.94 -14.63
C LYS A 414 -8.94 -28.58 -15.98
N ASN A 415 -7.99 -29.36 -16.47
CA ASN A 415 -8.09 -30.05 -17.76
C ASN A 415 -8.35 -31.54 -17.54
N SER A 416 -9.36 -32.10 -18.21
CA SER A 416 -9.64 -33.54 -18.26
C SER A 416 -10.34 -33.91 -19.57
N LEU A 417 -9.88 -34.93 -20.30
CA LEU A 417 -10.55 -35.45 -21.53
C LEU A 417 -10.90 -34.38 -22.58
N MET A 418 -9.94 -33.52 -22.91
CA MET A 418 -10.15 -32.38 -23.81
C MET A 418 -11.28 -31.40 -23.42
N LEU A 419 -11.75 -31.49 -22.19
CA LEU A 419 -12.57 -30.51 -21.52
C LEU A 419 -11.67 -29.69 -20.59
N SER A 420 -11.70 -28.37 -20.76
CA SER A 420 -11.14 -27.44 -19.80
C SER A 420 -12.27 -26.83 -19.00
N VAL A 421 -12.19 -26.97 -17.68
CA VAL A 421 -13.05 -26.27 -16.73
C VAL A 421 -12.30 -25.03 -16.30
N ILE A 422 -12.77 -23.88 -16.75
CA ILE A 422 -12.29 -22.57 -16.34
C ILE A 422 -13.18 -22.11 -15.19
N GLU A 423 -12.60 -22.01 -14.00
CA GLU A 423 -13.27 -21.49 -12.81
C GLU A 423 -12.72 -20.09 -12.52
N CYS A 424 -13.53 -19.05 -12.74
CA CYS A 424 -13.19 -17.67 -12.40
C CYS A 424 -14.28 -17.09 -11.48
N GLU A 425 -13.90 -16.63 -10.29
CA GLU A 425 -14.82 -16.00 -9.31
C GLU A 425 -16.10 -16.81 -9.03
N GLY A 426 -15.98 -18.13 -8.93
CA GLY A 426 -17.10 -19.05 -8.66
C GLY A 426 -17.97 -19.38 -9.88
N ARG A 427 -17.72 -18.80 -11.07
CA ARG A 427 -18.33 -19.24 -12.32
C ARG A 427 -17.48 -20.30 -13.00
N LYS A 428 -18.10 -21.43 -13.32
CA LYS A 428 -17.48 -22.53 -14.06
C LYS A 428 -17.91 -22.47 -15.52
N SER A 429 -16.94 -22.41 -16.43
CA SER A 429 -17.15 -22.51 -17.87
C SER A 429 -16.52 -23.79 -18.39
N TYR A 430 -17.28 -24.54 -19.19
CA TYR A 430 -16.84 -25.78 -19.83
C TYR A 430 -16.47 -25.48 -21.27
N VAL A 431 -15.18 -25.52 -21.59
CA VAL A 431 -14.65 -25.15 -22.90
C VAL A 431 -13.83 -26.27 -23.49
N TRP A 432 -13.67 -26.25 -24.81
CA TRP A 432 -12.81 -27.20 -25.50
C TRP A 432 -11.35 -26.91 -25.15
N SER A 433 -10.59 -27.93 -24.74
CA SER A 433 -9.23 -27.73 -24.24
C SER A 433 -8.24 -27.22 -25.29
N VAL A 434 -8.56 -27.40 -26.58
CA VAL A 434 -7.73 -26.93 -27.69
C VAL A 434 -8.02 -25.47 -28.01
N ASP A 435 -9.27 -25.02 -27.83
CA ASP A 435 -9.69 -23.64 -28.02
C ASP A 435 -10.72 -23.24 -26.97
N GLY A 436 -10.25 -22.46 -25.99
CA GLY A 436 -11.08 -22.00 -24.87
C GLY A 436 -12.24 -21.10 -25.28
N ASN A 437 -12.25 -20.57 -26.51
CA ASN A 437 -13.38 -19.76 -27.01
C ASN A 437 -14.57 -20.61 -27.46
N ILE A 438 -14.37 -21.92 -27.63
CA ILE A 438 -15.41 -22.82 -28.10
C ILE A 438 -15.97 -23.57 -26.88
N PRO A 439 -17.25 -23.38 -26.51
CA PRO A 439 -17.84 -24.12 -25.41
C PRO A 439 -17.83 -25.61 -25.72
N TYR A 440 -17.61 -26.43 -24.69
CA TYR A 440 -17.58 -27.88 -24.84
C TYR A 440 -18.96 -28.38 -25.30
N LEU A 441 -18.99 -29.22 -26.33
CA LEU A 441 -20.22 -29.63 -27.04
C LEU A 441 -21.03 -28.48 -27.66
N GLY A 442 -20.44 -27.30 -27.79
CA GLY A 442 -21.02 -26.20 -28.56
C GLY A 442 -21.11 -26.51 -30.06
N HIS A 443 -21.74 -25.61 -30.81
CA HIS A 443 -22.04 -25.77 -32.24
C HIS A 443 -20.85 -26.27 -33.10
N LYS A 444 -19.62 -25.80 -32.86
CA LYS A 444 -18.45 -26.26 -33.64
C LYS A 444 -17.94 -27.62 -33.15
N HIS A 445 -17.90 -27.82 -31.84
CA HIS A 445 -17.34 -29.02 -31.22
C HIS A 445 -18.26 -30.24 -31.37
N ILE A 446 -19.58 -30.06 -31.35
CA ILE A 446 -20.55 -31.17 -31.39
C ILE A 446 -20.42 -32.04 -32.64
N TYR A 447 -20.13 -31.45 -33.80
CA TYR A 447 -19.92 -32.21 -35.04
C TYR A 447 -18.69 -33.11 -34.96
N LEU A 448 -17.58 -32.60 -34.42
CA LEU A 448 -16.36 -33.38 -34.19
C LEU A 448 -16.59 -34.50 -33.17
N PHE A 449 -17.32 -34.19 -32.10
CA PHE A 449 -17.67 -35.17 -31.06
C PHE A 449 -18.52 -36.32 -31.63
N ILE A 450 -19.58 -36.01 -32.39
CA ILE A 450 -20.44 -37.02 -33.01
C ILE A 450 -19.65 -37.87 -34.01
N LEU A 451 -18.83 -37.25 -34.87
CA LEU A 451 -17.99 -37.97 -35.82
C LEU A 451 -17.03 -38.93 -35.10
N SER A 452 -16.36 -38.46 -34.05
CA SER A 452 -15.45 -39.26 -33.23
C SER A 452 -16.19 -40.44 -32.58
N LEU A 453 -17.39 -40.21 -32.04
CA LEU A 453 -18.23 -41.24 -31.44
C LEU A 453 -18.60 -42.33 -32.46
N VAL A 454 -18.99 -41.95 -33.68
CA VAL A 454 -19.31 -42.89 -34.76
C VAL A 454 -18.08 -43.70 -35.17
N VAL A 455 -16.93 -43.06 -35.34
CA VAL A 455 -15.66 -43.74 -35.69
C VAL A 455 -15.23 -44.70 -34.57
N MET A 456 -15.38 -44.30 -33.31
CA MET A 456 -15.04 -45.14 -32.17
C MET A 456 -15.96 -46.37 -32.09
N LEU A 457 -17.27 -46.20 -32.24
CA LEU A 457 -18.24 -47.31 -32.19
C LEU A 457 -18.03 -48.29 -33.35
N THR A 458 -17.82 -47.78 -34.56
CA THR A 458 -17.53 -48.61 -35.74
C THR A 458 -16.19 -49.34 -35.60
N GLY A 459 -15.15 -48.66 -35.12
CA GLY A 459 -13.85 -49.26 -34.82
C GLY A 459 -13.91 -50.33 -33.73
N LEU A 460 -14.73 -50.13 -32.70
CA LEU A 460 -14.96 -51.11 -31.63
C LEU A 460 -15.64 -52.37 -32.16
N LEU A 461 -16.73 -52.23 -32.92
CA LEU A 461 -17.44 -53.35 -33.55
C LEU A 461 -16.53 -54.15 -34.47
N TYR A 462 -15.75 -53.45 -35.32
CA TYR A 462 -14.75 -54.04 -36.19
C TYR A 462 -13.70 -54.85 -35.39
N THR A 463 -13.17 -54.25 -34.31
CA THR A 463 -12.15 -54.86 -33.47
C THR A 463 -12.67 -56.12 -32.75
N ILE A 464 -13.87 -56.06 -32.17
CA ILE A 464 -14.52 -57.21 -31.52
C ILE A 464 -14.74 -58.34 -32.53
N THR A 465 -15.10 -58.02 -33.77
CA THR A 465 -15.32 -59.02 -34.83
C THR A 465 -14.02 -59.72 -35.21
N ILE A 466 -12.91 -58.99 -35.38
CA ILE A 466 -11.60 -59.60 -35.69
C ILE A 466 -11.07 -60.40 -34.52
N PHE A 467 -11.22 -59.90 -33.28
CA PHE A 467 -10.82 -60.63 -32.09
C PHE A 467 -11.61 -61.93 -31.97
N SER A 468 -12.94 -61.86 -32.08
CA SER A 468 -13.83 -63.02 -31.93
C SER A 468 -13.75 -64.04 -33.08
N SER A 469 -13.03 -63.72 -34.17
CA SER A 469 -12.91 -64.54 -35.38
C SER A 469 -12.51 -66.00 -35.14
N GLN A 470 -11.54 -66.26 -34.25
CA GLN A 470 -11.08 -67.62 -33.96
C GLN A 470 -12.19 -68.48 -33.33
N TRP A 471 -12.99 -67.88 -32.46
CA TRP A 471 -14.12 -68.57 -31.81
C TRP A 471 -15.29 -68.72 -32.78
N MET A 472 -15.57 -67.70 -33.60
CA MET A 472 -16.58 -67.75 -34.66
C MET A 472 -16.28 -68.87 -35.67
N GLN A 473 -15.02 -69.01 -36.11
CA GLN A 473 -14.60 -70.08 -37.03
C GLN A 473 -14.79 -71.49 -36.43
N ARG A 474 -14.58 -71.66 -35.12
CA ARG A 474 -14.81 -72.94 -34.42
C ARG A 474 -16.30 -73.26 -34.27
N LEU A 475 -17.14 -72.24 -34.07
CA LEU A 475 -18.59 -72.41 -33.90
C LEU A 475 -19.29 -72.74 -35.24
N SER A 476 -18.93 -72.05 -36.33
CA SER A 476 -19.53 -72.26 -37.66
C SER A 476 -19.28 -73.68 -38.21
N GLY A 477 -18.08 -74.24 -37.99
CA GLY A 477 -17.74 -75.60 -38.42
C GLY A 477 -18.50 -76.73 -37.71
N ARG A 478 -19.19 -76.44 -36.60
CA ARG A 478 -19.89 -77.44 -35.78
C ARG A 478 -21.41 -77.47 -36.01
N TYR A 479 -22.02 -76.40 -36.52
CA TYR A 479 -23.49 -76.27 -36.55
C TYR A 479 -24.13 -75.97 -37.92
N CYS A 480 -23.40 -75.55 -38.97
CA CYS A 480 -24.03 -75.10 -40.21
C CYS A 480 -23.32 -75.58 -41.50
N ARG A 481 -24.02 -76.37 -42.34
CA ARG A 481 -23.70 -76.60 -43.76
C ARG A 481 -24.55 -75.74 -44.71
N SER A 482 -25.27 -74.75 -44.18
CA SER A 482 -26.15 -73.89 -44.98
C SER A 482 -25.36 -72.81 -45.72
N SER A 483 -25.62 -72.64 -47.01
CA SER A 483 -25.02 -71.61 -47.88
C SER A 483 -25.43 -70.17 -47.53
N TRP A 484 -26.39 -70.01 -46.62
CA TRP A 484 -26.88 -68.72 -46.13
C TRP A 484 -26.20 -68.24 -44.84
N ASP A 485 -25.21 -68.98 -44.33
CA ASP A 485 -24.47 -68.55 -43.15
C ASP A 485 -23.65 -67.27 -43.47
N PRO A 486 -23.95 -66.10 -42.86
CA PRO A 486 -23.19 -64.88 -43.07
C PRO A 486 -21.69 -65.06 -42.75
N PHE A 487 -21.33 -65.96 -41.83
CA PHE A 487 -19.93 -66.26 -41.51
C PHE A 487 -19.15 -66.82 -42.71
N TYR A 488 -19.81 -67.56 -43.62
CA TYR A 488 -19.16 -68.06 -44.83
C TYR A 488 -18.77 -66.92 -45.78
N ARG A 489 -19.60 -65.87 -45.87
CA ARG A 489 -19.30 -64.67 -46.68
C ARG A 489 -18.20 -63.80 -46.07
N PHE A 490 -18.11 -63.75 -44.73
CA PHE A 490 -17.05 -63.03 -44.02
C PHE A 490 -15.73 -63.80 -43.95
N LYS A 491 -15.72 -65.09 -44.29
CA LYS A 491 -14.53 -65.93 -44.18
C LYS A 491 -13.33 -65.40 -45.00
N PRO A 492 -13.45 -65.03 -46.30
CA PRO A 492 -12.31 -64.50 -47.05
C PRO A 492 -11.71 -63.25 -46.41
N PHE A 493 -12.56 -62.40 -45.83
CA PHE A 493 -12.14 -61.20 -45.11
C PHE A 493 -11.40 -61.54 -43.81
N LEU A 494 -11.94 -62.43 -42.98
CA LEU A 494 -11.29 -62.85 -41.73
C LEU A 494 -10.00 -63.66 -41.98
N ASP A 495 -9.96 -64.45 -43.05
CA ASP A 495 -8.77 -65.22 -43.44
C ASP A 495 -7.64 -64.30 -43.92
N ALA A 496 -7.95 -63.13 -44.50
CA ALA A 496 -6.94 -62.13 -44.84
C ALA A 496 -6.21 -61.58 -43.59
N TYR A 497 -6.93 -61.39 -42.48
CA TYR A 497 -6.32 -60.98 -41.21
C TYR A 497 -5.65 -62.14 -40.48
N THR A 498 -6.24 -63.33 -40.48
CA THR A 498 -5.79 -64.45 -39.63
C THR A 498 -4.79 -65.39 -40.30
N GLY A 499 -4.66 -65.35 -41.64
CA GLY A 499 -3.84 -66.24 -42.46
C GLY A 499 -2.36 -66.38 -42.09
N PRO A 500 -1.62 -65.31 -41.70
CA PRO A 500 -0.19 -65.42 -41.41
C PRO A 500 0.13 -66.04 -40.04
N TYR A 501 -0.88 -66.22 -39.17
CA TYR A 501 -0.69 -66.69 -37.79
C TYR A 501 -0.82 -68.20 -37.64
N LYS A 502 -0.19 -68.76 -36.59
CA LYS A 502 -0.45 -70.15 -36.18
C LYS A 502 -1.89 -70.27 -35.66
N ASP A 503 -2.51 -71.45 -35.80
CA ASP A 503 -3.95 -71.62 -35.52
C ASP A 503 -4.38 -71.30 -34.07
N LYS A 504 -3.44 -71.46 -33.12
CA LYS A 504 -3.64 -71.08 -31.72
C LYS A 504 -3.68 -69.56 -31.47
N TYR A 505 -3.21 -68.75 -32.40
CA TYR A 505 -3.03 -67.30 -32.27
C TYR A 505 -3.80 -66.48 -33.32
N ARG A 506 -4.86 -67.03 -33.93
CA ARG A 506 -5.63 -66.29 -34.95
C ARG A 506 -6.31 -65.03 -34.38
N TYR A 507 -6.54 -64.95 -33.07
CA TYR A 507 -7.04 -63.74 -32.40
C TYR A 507 -6.03 -62.57 -32.31
N TRP A 508 -4.76 -62.78 -32.67
CA TRP A 508 -3.65 -61.85 -32.38
C TRP A 508 -3.87 -60.43 -32.89
N THR A 509 -4.30 -60.25 -34.14
CA THR A 509 -4.58 -58.91 -34.70
C THR A 509 -5.69 -58.21 -33.92
N GLY A 510 -6.75 -58.92 -33.55
CA GLY A 510 -7.84 -58.36 -32.74
C GLY A 510 -7.36 -57.95 -31.35
N LEU A 511 -6.46 -58.74 -30.74
CA LEU A 511 -5.85 -58.38 -29.45
C LEU A 511 -5.03 -57.09 -29.54
N LEU A 512 -4.20 -56.93 -30.58
CA LEU A 512 -3.42 -55.71 -30.80
C LEU A 512 -4.32 -54.48 -31.00
N LEU A 513 -5.44 -54.64 -31.72
CA LEU A 513 -6.43 -53.57 -31.91
C LEU A 513 -7.14 -53.20 -30.60
N ILE A 514 -7.51 -54.19 -29.77
CA ILE A 514 -8.10 -53.94 -28.43
C ILE A 514 -7.10 -53.17 -27.55
N ILE A 515 -5.86 -53.63 -27.48
CA ILE A 515 -4.79 -52.95 -26.72
C ILE A 515 -4.65 -51.50 -27.19
N ARG A 516 -4.68 -51.25 -28.51
CA ARG A 516 -4.59 -49.91 -29.08
C ARG A 516 -5.79 -49.02 -28.73
N LEU A 517 -7.02 -49.55 -28.76
CA LEU A 517 -8.21 -48.80 -28.36
C LEU A 517 -8.18 -48.44 -26.87
N LEU A 518 -7.78 -49.38 -26.02
CA LEU A 518 -7.62 -49.15 -24.58
C LEU A 518 -6.53 -48.11 -24.29
N LEU A 519 -5.36 -48.26 -24.91
CA LEU A 519 -4.26 -47.32 -24.78
C LEU A 519 -4.64 -45.91 -25.23
N THR A 520 -5.31 -45.79 -26.38
CA THR A 520 -5.75 -44.48 -26.90
C THR A 520 -6.72 -43.80 -25.95
N THR A 521 -7.65 -44.56 -25.37
CA THR A 521 -8.62 -44.05 -24.38
C THR A 521 -7.91 -43.59 -23.11
N VAL A 522 -7.03 -44.41 -22.55
CA VAL A 522 -6.25 -44.06 -21.36
C VAL A 522 -5.38 -42.83 -21.63
N PHE A 523 -4.66 -42.80 -22.76
CA PHE A 523 -3.78 -41.70 -23.13
C PHE A 523 -4.54 -40.40 -23.34
N SER A 524 -5.77 -40.43 -23.87
CA SER A 524 -6.60 -39.23 -24.00
C SER A 524 -6.90 -38.58 -22.64
N TYR A 525 -7.01 -39.37 -21.57
CA TYR A 525 -7.25 -38.89 -20.20
C TYR A 525 -5.96 -38.40 -19.54
N THR A 526 -4.90 -39.20 -19.60
CA THR A 526 -3.65 -38.99 -18.87
C THR A 526 -2.74 -37.96 -19.53
N THR A 527 -2.82 -37.74 -20.84
CA THR A 527 -1.97 -36.74 -21.54
C THR A 527 -2.19 -35.32 -20.99
N GLY A 528 -3.41 -35.00 -20.57
CA GLY A 528 -3.73 -33.69 -20.00
C GLY A 528 -3.39 -33.52 -18.52
N THR A 529 -3.10 -34.61 -17.80
CA THR A 529 -2.90 -34.59 -16.34
C THR A 529 -1.47 -34.97 -15.97
N ILE A 530 -0.99 -36.12 -16.44
CA ILE A 530 0.31 -36.69 -16.08
C ILE A 530 0.86 -37.47 -17.30
N PRO A 531 1.51 -36.79 -18.28
CA PRO A 531 1.93 -37.42 -19.53
C PRO A 531 3.00 -38.50 -19.32
N ILE A 532 3.77 -38.45 -18.22
CA ILE A 532 4.82 -39.44 -17.93
C ILE A 532 4.26 -40.85 -17.69
N ILE A 533 3.02 -40.96 -17.19
CA ILE A 533 2.34 -42.25 -16.96
C ILE A 533 2.17 -43.00 -18.29
N ASN A 534 1.93 -42.30 -19.40
CA ASN A 534 1.75 -42.92 -20.72
C ASN A 534 3.00 -43.66 -21.18
N THR A 535 4.16 -43.08 -20.90
CA THR A 535 5.45 -43.67 -21.23
C THR A 535 5.65 -44.98 -20.46
N TYR A 536 5.35 -45.00 -19.15
CA TYR A 536 5.44 -46.23 -18.34
C TYR A 536 4.46 -47.31 -18.79
N ILE A 537 3.21 -46.94 -19.08
CA ILE A 537 2.21 -47.87 -19.62
C ILE A 537 2.69 -48.45 -20.96
N THR A 538 3.27 -47.62 -21.82
CA THR A 538 3.82 -48.06 -23.12
C THR A 538 4.94 -49.08 -22.93
N VAL A 539 5.90 -48.81 -22.05
CA VAL A 539 7.01 -49.74 -21.74
C VAL A 539 6.47 -51.06 -21.19
N LEU A 540 5.53 -51.02 -20.25
CA LEU A 540 4.92 -52.22 -19.67
C LEU A 540 4.23 -53.08 -20.73
N ILE A 541 3.37 -52.47 -21.55
CA ILE A 541 2.63 -53.19 -22.59
C ILE A 541 3.56 -53.69 -23.68
N ALA A 542 4.54 -52.89 -24.13
CA ALA A 542 5.52 -53.33 -25.11
C ALA A 542 6.35 -54.50 -24.57
N GLY A 543 6.78 -54.47 -23.30
CA GLY A 543 7.47 -55.57 -22.64
C GLY A 543 6.63 -56.86 -22.58
N LEU A 544 5.34 -56.75 -22.22
CA LEU A 544 4.40 -57.87 -22.24
C LEU A 544 4.21 -58.44 -23.66
N LEU A 545 4.09 -57.57 -24.68
CA LEU A 545 3.98 -57.99 -26.07
C LEU A 545 5.26 -58.66 -26.58
N ILE A 546 6.45 -58.16 -26.24
CA ILE A 546 7.74 -58.80 -26.52
C ILE A 546 7.78 -60.21 -25.91
N HIS A 547 7.37 -60.35 -24.65
CA HIS A 547 7.29 -61.64 -23.99
C HIS A 547 6.32 -62.59 -24.72
N LEU A 548 5.15 -62.11 -25.16
CA LEU A 548 4.19 -62.93 -25.91
C LEU A 548 4.70 -63.31 -27.31
N LEU A 549 5.40 -62.41 -28.01
CA LEU A 549 5.96 -62.65 -29.34
C LEU A 549 7.08 -63.70 -29.33
N SER A 550 7.79 -63.86 -28.20
CA SER A 550 8.79 -64.93 -28.03
C SER A 550 8.23 -66.35 -28.23
N LYS A 551 6.90 -66.52 -28.17
CA LYS A 551 6.20 -67.80 -28.39
C LYS A 551 5.92 -68.11 -29.87
N GLU A 552 6.55 -67.37 -30.79
CA GLU A 552 6.43 -67.50 -32.25
C GLU A 552 4.98 -67.49 -32.75
N VAL A 553 4.36 -66.31 -32.76
CA VAL A 553 2.95 -66.10 -33.14
C VAL A 553 2.72 -66.35 -34.63
N TYR A 554 3.62 -65.85 -35.48
CA TYR A 554 3.55 -66.00 -36.94
C TYR A 554 4.07 -67.37 -37.40
N ARG A 555 3.52 -67.88 -38.51
CA ARG A 555 4.03 -69.10 -39.17
C ARG A 555 5.43 -68.88 -39.76
N ASN A 556 5.69 -67.68 -40.29
CA ASN A 556 6.98 -67.30 -40.84
C ASN A 556 7.86 -66.65 -39.76
N LYS A 557 9.08 -67.18 -39.57
CA LYS A 557 10.06 -66.66 -38.60
C LYS A 557 10.49 -65.21 -38.89
N ILE A 558 10.58 -64.82 -40.16
CA ILE A 558 10.96 -63.45 -40.55
C ILE A 558 9.92 -62.43 -40.05
N LEU A 559 8.63 -62.77 -40.12
CA LEU A 559 7.56 -61.91 -39.62
C LEU A 559 7.60 -61.76 -38.09
N ASN A 560 7.93 -62.83 -37.35
CA ASN A 560 8.15 -62.74 -35.91
C ASN A 560 9.33 -61.81 -35.56
N ILE A 561 10.44 -61.89 -36.30
CA ILE A 561 11.61 -61.03 -36.09
C ILE A 561 11.27 -59.56 -36.40
N LEU A 562 10.55 -59.31 -37.50
CA LEU A 562 10.15 -57.97 -37.90
C LEU A 562 9.22 -57.32 -36.86
N GLU A 563 8.20 -58.05 -36.39
CA GLU A 563 7.31 -57.56 -35.34
C GLU A 563 8.06 -57.30 -34.02
N LEU A 564 8.98 -58.20 -33.64
CA LEU A 564 9.83 -58.02 -32.47
C LEU A 564 10.68 -56.77 -32.59
N LEU A 565 11.24 -56.47 -33.76
CA LEU A 565 12.02 -55.26 -34.01
C LEU A 565 11.18 -53.98 -33.81
N TYR A 566 9.94 -53.94 -34.30
CA TYR A 566 9.04 -52.81 -34.04
C TYR A 566 8.72 -52.64 -32.56
N MET A 567 8.43 -53.73 -31.84
CA MET A 567 8.11 -53.68 -30.41
C MET A 567 9.32 -53.29 -29.55
N VAL A 568 10.53 -53.76 -29.89
CA VAL A 568 11.77 -53.35 -29.22
C VAL A 568 12.07 -51.87 -29.50
N ASN A 569 11.92 -51.41 -30.74
CA ASN A 569 12.09 -50.00 -31.08
C ASN A 569 11.13 -49.10 -30.28
N LEU A 570 9.85 -49.48 -30.19
CA LEU A 570 8.84 -48.78 -29.39
C LEU A 570 9.21 -48.78 -27.89
N CYS A 571 9.63 -49.93 -27.35
CA CYS A 571 10.01 -50.08 -25.94
C CYS A 571 11.24 -49.23 -25.58
N ILE A 572 12.30 -49.27 -26.40
CA ILE A 572 13.51 -48.47 -26.20
C ILE A 572 13.16 -46.99 -26.28
N THR A 573 12.39 -46.57 -27.28
CA THR A 573 11.99 -45.16 -27.44
C THR A 573 11.23 -44.67 -26.20
N ALA A 574 10.23 -45.44 -25.73
CA ALA A 574 9.48 -45.09 -24.54
C ALA A 574 10.38 -45.08 -23.29
N LEU A 575 11.24 -46.08 -23.10
CA LEU A 575 12.16 -46.16 -21.97
C LEU A 575 13.16 -44.99 -21.96
N SER A 576 13.73 -44.63 -23.11
CA SER A 576 14.62 -43.48 -23.25
C SER A 576 13.92 -42.17 -22.87
N ILE A 577 12.67 -41.97 -23.31
CA ILE A 577 11.87 -40.79 -22.93
C ILE A 577 11.61 -40.78 -21.41
N ALA A 578 11.30 -41.93 -20.80
CA ALA A 578 11.07 -42.02 -19.36
C ALA A 578 12.34 -41.66 -18.57
N LEU A 579 13.50 -42.20 -18.96
CA LEU A 579 14.78 -41.95 -18.30
C LEU A 579 15.21 -40.48 -18.42
N ILE A 580 15.07 -39.87 -19.60
CA ILE A 580 15.39 -38.44 -19.81
C ILE A 580 14.56 -37.56 -18.88
N ASN A 581 13.25 -37.83 -18.78
CA ASN A 581 12.36 -37.08 -17.90
C ASN A 581 12.68 -37.28 -16.42
N GLN A 582 13.08 -38.49 -16.01
CA GLN A 582 13.36 -38.80 -14.59
C GLN A 582 14.67 -38.20 -14.10
N PHE A 583 15.72 -38.20 -14.91
CA PHE A 583 17.03 -37.70 -14.49
C PHE A 583 17.18 -36.18 -14.61
N GLY A 584 16.17 -35.47 -15.12
CA GLY A 584 16.20 -34.01 -15.25
C GLY A 584 17.39 -33.51 -16.07
N TRP A 585 17.87 -34.32 -17.01
CA TRP A 585 18.98 -33.94 -17.87
C TRP A 585 18.54 -32.71 -18.65
N ASN A 586 19.14 -31.56 -18.35
CA ASN A 586 18.87 -30.25 -18.94
C ASN A 586 19.32 -30.17 -20.42
N ILE A 587 19.31 -31.30 -21.12
CA ILE A 587 19.50 -31.40 -22.55
C ILE A 587 18.12 -31.13 -23.13
N GLY A 588 17.92 -29.91 -23.67
CA GLY A 588 16.61 -29.33 -23.98
C GLY A 588 15.65 -30.19 -24.83
N THR A 589 14.45 -29.64 -25.07
CA THR A 589 13.36 -30.23 -25.87
C THR A 589 13.82 -30.87 -27.19
N THR A 590 14.95 -30.42 -27.73
CA THR A 590 15.66 -30.95 -28.90
C THR A 590 16.00 -32.44 -28.81
N SER A 591 16.35 -32.99 -27.64
CA SER A 591 16.77 -34.40 -27.54
C SER A 591 15.61 -35.39 -27.63
N ILE A 592 14.46 -35.06 -27.04
CA ILE A 592 13.24 -35.88 -27.14
C ILE A 592 12.75 -35.91 -28.58
N THR A 593 12.78 -34.78 -29.28
CA THR A 593 12.39 -34.70 -30.70
C THR A 593 13.31 -35.52 -31.60
N VAL A 594 14.62 -35.54 -31.33
CA VAL A 594 15.58 -36.31 -32.14
C VAL A 594 15.36 -37.81 -31.96
N ILE A 595 15.21 -38.29 -30.71
CA ILE A 595 15.02 -39.73 -30.44
C ILE A 595 13.72 -40.24 -31.07
N THR A 596 12.63 -39.48 -30.91
CA THR A 596 11.34 -39.84 -31.50
C THR A 596 11.38 -39.81 -33.03
N ALA A 597 12.02 -38.79 -33.63
CA ALA A 597 12.18 -38.72 -35.08
C ALA A 597 13.00 -39.88 -35.64
N LEU A 598 14.09 -40.27 -34.99
CA LEU A 598 14.91 -41.43 -35.39
C LEU A 598 14.10 -42.73 -35.33
N SER A 599 13.36 -42.95 -34.24
CA SER A 599 12.53 -44.14 -34.06
C SER A 599 11.41 -44.26 -35.11
N VAL A 600 10.73 -43.14 -35.40
CA VAL A 600 9.68 -43.09 -36.43
C VAL A 600 10.29 -43.28 -37.81
N SER A 601 11.43 -42.66 -38.10
CA SER A 601 12.13 -42.79 -39.39
C SER A 601 12.59 -44.22 -39.64
N LEU A 602 13.13 -44.89 -38.61
CA LEU A 602 13.49 -46.31 -38.68
C LEU A 602 12.27 -47.16 -39.00
N SER A 603 11.16 -46.94 -38.29
CA SER A 603 9.91 -47.69 -38.47
C SER A 603 9.29 -47.48 -39.86
N MET A 604 9.32 -46.23 -40.37
CA MET A 604 8.80 -45.91 -41.69
C MET A 604 9.67 -46.50 -42.79
N THR A 605 10.99 -46.45 -42.63
CA THR A 605 11.93 -47.02 -43.60
C THR A 605 11.77 -48.54 -43.67
N THR A 606 11.66 -49.23 -42.53
CA THR A 606 11.39 -50.67 -42.52
C THR A 606 10.06 -51.02 -43.16
N PHE A 607 9.02 -50.21 -42.97
CA PHE A 607 7.71 -50.39 -43.61
C PHE A 607 7.76 -50.20 -45.13
N LEU A 608 8.50 -49.21 -45.62
CA LEU A 608 8.69 -48.99 -47.05
C LEU A 608 9.45 -50.16 -47.69
N ILE A 609 10.53 -50.62 -47.05
CA ILE A 609 11.31 -51.77 -47.52
C ILE A 609 10.44 -53.02 -47.58
N THR A 610 9.67 -53.32 -46.53
CA THR A 610 8.80 -54.52 -46.52
C THR A 610 7.74 -54.44 -47.62
N THR A 611 7.15 -53.27 -47.83
CA THR A 611 6.16 -53.04 -48.89
C THR A 611 6.78 -53.25 -50.27
N VAL A 612 7.96 -52.66 -50.54
CA VAL A 612 8.68 -52.82 -51.82
C VAL A 612 9.07 -54.27 -52.06
N VAL A 613 9.55 -54.98 -51.05
CA VAL A 613 9.90 -56.41 -51.14
C VAL A 613 8.65 -57.24 -51.47
N HIS A 614 7.51 -56.97 -50.82
CA HIS A 614 6.26 -57.68 -51.11
C HIS A 614 5.75 -57.39 -52.53
N LEU A 615 5.80 -56.13 -52.97
CA LEU A 615 5.45 -55.75 -54.33
C LEU A 615 6.37 -56.45 -55.35
N TYR A 616 7.68 -56.48 -55.10
CA TYR A 616 8.64 -57.16 -55.97
C TYR A 616 8.38 -58.67 -56.05
N ILE A 617 8.10 -59.34 -54.92
CA ILE A 617 7.77 -60.77 -54.89
C ILE A 617 6.50 -61.04 -55.70
N GLU A 618 5.47 -60.22 -55.55
CA GLU A 618 4.20 -60.41 -56.24
C GLU A 618 4.31 -60.09 -57.74
N MET A 619 5.05 -59.05 -58.12
CA MET A 619 5.38 -58.75 -59.51
C MET A 619 6.17 -59.89 -60.15
N LYS A 620 7.17 -60.44 -59.46
CA LYS A 620 7.95 -61.59 -59.96
C LYS A 620 7.07 -62.81 -60.21
N LYS A 621 6.13 -63.11 -59.31
CA LYS A 621 5.16 -64.21 -59.48
C LYS A 621 4.27 -63.98 -60.70
N ARG A 622 3.76 -62.77 -60.89
CA ARG A 622 2.93 -62.41 -62.05
C ARG A 622 3.70 -62.48 -63.37
N CYS A 623 4.93 -61.94 -63.42
CA CYS A 623 5.78 -62.05 -64.61
C CYS A 623 6.07 -63.51 -64.98
N HIS A 624 6.34 -64.37 -63.99
CA HIS A 624 6.58 -65.79 -64.25
C HIS A 624 5.31 -66.52 -64.75
N SER A 625 4.13 -66.12 -64.26
CA SER A 625 2.83 -66.62 -64.74
C SER A 625 2.51 -66.17 -66.16
N ILE A 626 2.92 -64.97 -66.57
CA ILE A 626 2.71 -64.45 -67.93
C ILE A 626 3.64 -65.17 -68.92
N GLN A 627 4.89 -65.41 -68.53
CA GLN A 627 5.89 -66.08 -69.38
C GLN A 627 5.58 -67.57 -69.64
N CYS A 628 4.79 -68.22 -68.77
CA CYS A 628 4.27 -69.57 -69.01
C CYS A 628 3.05 -69.62 -69.95
N HIS A 629 2.40 -68.49 -70.24
CA HIS A 629 1.24 -68.44 -71.14
C HIS A 629 1.65 -68.18 -72.60
N GLU A 630 2.84 -67.62 -72.83
CA GLU A 630 3.35 -67.25 -74.16
C GLU A 630 4.09 -68.40 -74.88
N THR A 631 4.30 -69.55 -74.23
CA THR A 631 4.93 -70.75 -74.82
C THR A 631 3.93 -71.83 -75.26
N ARG A 632 2.63 -71.54 -75.30
CA ARG A 632 1.58 -72.51 -75.66
C ARG A 632 0.72 -72.11 -76.87
N GLU A 633 1.27 -71.29 -77.76
CA GLU A 633 0.74 -71.09 -79.11
C GLU A 633 1.81 -71.46 -80.14
N GLU A 634 1.86 -72.73 -80.53
CA GLU A 634 2.28 -73.11 -81.88
C GLU A 634 1.11 -73.80 -82.60
N PRO A 635 0.98 -73.58 -83.93
CA PRO A 635 -0.27 -73.70 -84.64
C PRO A 635 -0.60 -75.12 -85.12
N LEU A 636 -1.89 -75.44 -85.07
CA LEU A 636 -2.54 -76.47 -85.86
C LEU A 636 -2.26 -76.26 -87.36
N LEU A 637 -1.78 -77.30 -88.07
CA LEU A 637 -2.26 -77.75 -89.38
C LEU A 637 -1.62 -79.11 -89.78
N VAL A 638 -2.51 -80.10 -89.94
CA VAL A 638 -2.50 -81.13 -91.01
C VAL A 638 -1.44 -82.25 -90.95
N ASN A 639 -1.86 -83.47 -90.57
CA ASN A 639 -2.39 -84.44 -91.54
C ASN A 639 -2.97 -85.70 -90.88
N ALA A 640 -3.99 -86.25 -91.54
CA ALA A 640 -4.66 -87.49 -91.23
C ALA A 640 -3.82 -88.72 -91.62
N SER A 641 -3.87 -89.78 -90.81
CA SER A 641 -4.07 -91.17 -91.26
C SER A 641 -3.92 -92.15 -90.09
N ASP A 642 -4.99 -92.89 -89.86
CA ASP A 642 -5.04 -94.31 -89.54
C ASP A 642 -4.61 -94.90 -88.18
N SER A 643 -5.40 -95.93 -87.85
CA SER A 643 -5.24 -97.01 -86.87
C SER A 643 -5.57 -96.64 -85.41
N SER A 644 -6.80 -96.89 -84.95
CA SER A 644 -7.33 -98.20 -84.52
C SER A 644 -6.64 -98.79 -83.28
N CYS A 645 -7.46 -99.01 -82.26
CA CYS A 645 -7.44 -100.09 -81.26
C CYS A 645 -7.47 -99.57 -79.81
N ILE A 646 -8.64 -99.64 -79.17
CA ILE A 646 -9.06 -100.73 -78.25
C ILE A 646 -8.45 -100.55 -76.85
N ARG A 647 -9.34 -100.15 -75.93
CA ARG A 647 -9.69 -100.83 -74.68
C ARG A 647 -8.54 -101.21 -73.72
N ASN A 648 -8.52 -100.61 -72.53
CA ASN A 648 -8.89 -101.28 -71.27
C ASN A 648 -8.65 -100.37 -70.06
N ASP A 649 -9.75 -100.07 -69.36
CA ASP A 649 -10.00 -100.35 -67.95
C ASP A 649 -8.89 -100.25 -66.89
N ASN A 650 -9.30 -99.57 -65.81
CA ASN A 650 -8.98 -99.83 -64.41
C ASN A 650 -7.54 -99.58 -63.95
N ASN A 651 -7.36 -98.49 -63.22
CA ASN A 651 -6.81 -98.56 -61.85
C ASN A 651 -7.04 -97.24 -61.09
N LEU A 652 -7.91 -97.31 -60.08
CA LEU A 652 -7.73 -96.63 -58.79
C LEU A 652 -6.32 -97.00 -58.26
N PRO A 653 -5.58 -96.16 -57.53
CA PRO A 653 -5.98 -95.85 -56.16
C PRO A 653 -5.60 -94.45 -55.62
N SER A 654 -6.41 -94.01 -54.65
CA SER A 654 -6.03 -93.25 -53.44
C SER A 654 -4.87 -92.25 -53.55
N LEU A 655 -5.18 -90.95 -53.52
CA LEU A 655 -4.31 -89.99 -52.85
C LEU A 655 -4.94 -89.52 -51.54
N VAL A 656 -4.31 -90.01 -50.48
CA VAL A 656 -4.36 -89.54 -49.10
C VAL A 656 -4.32 -88.01 -49.07
N TYR A 657 -5.43 -87.40 -48.64
CA TYR A 657 -5.41 -86.05 -48.11
C TYR A 657 -4.55 -86.06 -46.85
N LYS A 658 -3.40 -85.42 -46.93
CA LYS A 658 -2.69 -84.91 -45.77
C LYS A 658 -3.18 -83.47 -45.55
N ILE A 659 -4.22 -83.32 -44.73
CA ILE A 659 -4.44 -82.16 -43.87
C ILE A 659 -4.71 -82.70 -42.48
#